data_AF-A0A3B0VRN5-F1
#
_entry.id   AF-A0A3B0VRN5-F1
#
_cell.length_a   1.000
_cell.length_b   1.000
_cell.length_c   1.000
_cell.angle_alpha   90.00
_cell.angle_beta   90.00
_cell.angle_gamma   90.00
#
_symmetry.space_group_name_H-M   'P 1'
#
loop_
_entity.id
_entity.type
_entity.pdbx_description
1 polymer ?
#
loop_
_entity_poly.entity_id
_entity_poly.type
_entity_poly.pdbx_seq_one_letter_code
_entity_poly.pdbx_strand_id
1 'polypeptide(L)'
;NPVSVLSFTTLDDPETEDINEFFVNMGQGPVNINAGHGNLFLWSHNIPGTATVTMSAIEVGSGRELSHSFDIEVIDGGTIGLPSNISLLGDSSLYINSSGGATSQNVNATVMSGSVPVLDPQVNNVQLSIVTDAPNSGEKLTGTNISGAAVQGTSINIATVNGIANALIRSGSNSNTITLTATVDAADNNVDNGIQDPISAIKQYIVSDGVLWALELTSPSLDSLTVNGSTSVEGGDLIYDYQDGTYSLILSAIATDKAGNPALPQTLQFGMLNSPIVGYPENGAGTFVHSASDGDPQEGGSNFTSASGDFLTTAGGVQLADTLVVFGEDSLGNEDLESAVTVASINSQTSLTIVERFNRNDETGTINNDFGILPYAVGRAVDGNITATAVINETGVATTRINYPVSQLGRIAAVFVKGQGGNNNGIIKTVTDVDLTAFPGVEGFNEQNSTLTVSPNIIPGNVSVGFVVCIADSARNPLPGRAIAFSYVGGNGQGIIDGQTGSGVMDQRTGMNGCTYGIASTTGVIPGNSSTNGFNFFAGTLTCDTTGTGSSVCMEVVAPSSGILNANPSSFIGRGTVSITLTLYDGSGQPIEGASISGSCDQVAGGSLGTVSGPTVTNASGQSTVVVAVSLDAPDGGLNGTCTFATANGEPSVDVHFSGGDSCVLVLPSPPPPVDACATTQFGVSGTLAGLAAAESVTLQNNNSDDLTLNSDGTFTFSAQSDGSAYNISVSSQPPGQTCTVANSSGFISGADVTNITVTCV
;
A
#
# COMPACT_ATOMS: atom_id res chain seq x y z
N ASN A 1 17.56 -9.10 -30.51
CA ASN A 1 18.74 -9.96 -30.77
C ASN A 1 18.58 -11.24 -29.97
N PRO A 2 18.62 -12.43 -30.58
CA PRO A 2 18.54 -13.68 -29.84
C PRO A 2 19.76 -13.80 -28.91
N VAL A 3 19.52 -14.14 -27.65
CA VAL A 3 20.58 -14.44 -26.69
C VAL A 3 21.15 -15.81 -27.07
N SER A 4 22.46 -15.95 -27.14
CA SER A 4 23.11 -17.15 -27.73
C SER A 4 22.84 -18.47 -27.00
N VAL A 5 22.27 -18.41 -25.80
CA VAL A 5 22.07 -19.53 -24.87
C VAL A 5 20.60 -20.00 -24.85
N LEU A 6 19.65 -19.07 -24.88
CA LEU A 6 18.22 -19.31 -24.70
C LEU A 6 17.41 -18.24 -25.47
N SER A 7 16.32 -18.65 -26.12
CA SER A 7 15.29 -17.76 -26.68
C SER A 7 13.91 -18.09 -26.12
N PHE A 8 12.93 -17.22 -26.34
CA PHE A 8 11.54 -17.50 -25.97
C PHE A 8 10.57 -17.24 -27.13
N THR A 9 9.41 -17.86 -27.11
CA THR A 9 8.29 -17.61 -28.02
C THR A 9 7.02 -17.33 -27.22
N THR A 10 6.10 -16.55 -27.79
CA THR A 10 4.71 -16.40 -27.33
C THR A 10 3.78 -17.13 -28.32
N LEU A 11 2.55 -17.43 -27.91
CA LEU A 11 1.52 -17.89 -28.86
C LEU A 11 1.16 -16.76 -29.82
N ASP A 12 1.07 -17.07 -31.11
CA ASP A 12 0.89 -16.07 -32.19
C ASP A 12 -0.57 -15.59 -32.29
N ASP A 13 -1.58 -16.47 -32.15
CA ASP A 13 -3.02 -16.10 -32.07
C ASP A 13 -3.90 -17.23 -31.47
N PRO A 14 -5.21 -16.99 -31.19
CA PRO A 14 -6.13 -18.01 -30.68
C PRO A 14 -7.03 -18.72 -31.73
N GLU A 15 -6.94 -18.46 -33.05
CA GLU A 15 -8.00 -18.86 -34.00
C GLU A 15 -7.59 -19.35 -35.41
N THR A 16 -6.42 -19.97 -35.63
CA THR A 16 -6.16 -20.66 -36.92
C THR A 16 -5.66 -22.11 -36.83
N GLU A 17 -6.16 -22.97 -37.74
CA GLU A 17 -5.57 -24.30 -38.06
C GLU A 17 -4.29 -24.13 -38.90
N ASP A 18 -3.35 -23.31 -38.45
CA ASP A 18 -1.99 -23.36 -38.95
C ASP A 18 -1.17 -24.37 -38.11
N ILE A 19 -0.12 -24.94 -38.71
CA ILE A 19 0.64 -26.04 -38.07
C ILE A 19 1.67 -25.51 -37.05
N ASN A 20 1.86 -24.19 -36.90
CA ASN A 20 3.09 -23.65 -36.32
C ASN A 20 2.90 -22.41 -35.43
N GLU A 21 2.27 -22.62 -34.28
CA GLU A 21 2.01 -21.65 -33.19
C GLU A 21 3.27 -21.02 -32.52
N PHE A 22 4.49 -21.37 -32.93
CA PHE A 22 5.76 -21.02 -32.26
C PHE A 22 6.84 -20.38 -33.16
N PHE A 23 6.46 -19.77 -34.29
CA PHE A 23 7.42 -19.46 -35.37
C PHE A 23 8.51 -18.41 -35.03
N VAL A 24 8.30 -17.54 -34.04
CA VAL A 24 9.18 -16.37 -33.79
C VAL A 24 9.93 -16.48 -32.46
N ASN A 25 11.19 -16.91 -32.52
CA ASN A 25 12.11 -16.89 -31.38
C ASN A 25 12.59 -15.47 -31.06
N MET A 26 12.35 -15.02 -29.83
CA MET A 26 12.65 -13.69 -29.30
C MET A 26 13.72 -13.77 -28.21
N GLY A 27 14.57 -12.73 -28.12
CA GLY A 27 15.47 -12.52 -26.98
C GLY A 27 14.99 -11.42 -26.02
N GLN A 28 14.00 -10.64 -26.45
CA GLN A 28 13.28 -9.62 -25.70
C GLN A 28 11.99 -9.31 -26.48
N GLY A 29 10.90 -8.95 -25.79
CA GLY A 29 9.64 -8.64 -26.46
C GLY A 29 8.45 -8.60 -25.49
N PRO A 30 7.33 -7.99 -25.92
CA PRO A 30 6.11 -7.95 -25.13
C PRO A 30 5.50 -9.35 -24.99
N VAL A 31 4.87 -9.61 -23.84
CA VAL A 31 4.14 -10.84 -23.54
C VAL A 31 2.70 -10.48 -23.23
N ASN A 32 1.75 -11.07 -23.96
CA ASN A 32 0.34 -10.89 -23.67
C ASN A 32 0.01 -11.53 -22.33
N ILE A 33 -0.63 -10.76 -21.45
CA ILE A 33 -1.09 -11.22 -20.14
C ILE A 33 -2.62 -11.19 -20.12
N ASN A 34 -3.25 -12.20 -19.53
CA ASN A 34 -4.68 -12.24 -19.26
C ASN A 34 -4.88 -12.37 -17.76
N ALA A 35 -5.59 -11.39 -17.16
CA ALA A 35 -5.81 -11.32 -15.71
C ALA A 35 -4.52 -11.47 -14.87
N GLY A 36 -3.41 -10.89 -15.32
CA GLY A 36 -2.11 -10.96 -14.62
C GLY A 36 -1.26 -12.20 -14.94
N HIS A 37 -1.74 -13.11 -15.79
CA HIS A 37 -1.01 -14.31 -16.19
C HIS A 37 -0.49 -14.21 -17.64
N GLY A 38 0.81 -14.40 -17.85
CA GLY A 38 1.43 -14.51 -19.17
C GLY A 38 2.13 -15.85 -19.35
N ASN A 39 2.09 -16.41 -20.56
CA ASN A 39 2.75 -17.66 -20.90
C ASN A 39 3.94 -17.41 -21.82
N LEU A 40 5.08 -18.01 -21.49
CA LEU A 40 6.33 -17.97 -22.26
C LEU A 40 6.79 -19.40 -22.53
N PHE A 41 7.24 -19.66 -23.75
CA PHE A 41 7.85 -20.94 -24.13
C PHE A 41 9.33 -20.71 -24.37
N LEU A 42 10.18 -21.40 -23.62
CA LEU A 42 11.63 -21.18 -23.62
C LEU A 42 12.32 -22.26 -24.44
N TRP A 43 13.25 -21.85 -25.29
CA TRP A 43 13.99 -22.72 -26.20
C TRP A 43 15.48 -22.61 -25.89
N SER A 44 16.09 -23.69 -25.42
CA SER A 44 17.54 -23.77 -25.25
C SER A 44 18.24 -23.92 -26.61
N HIS A 45 19.41 -23.30 -26.75
CA HIS A 45 20.29 -23.49 -27.90
C HIS A 45 21.47 -24.42 -27.58
N ASN A 46 22.29 -24.75 -28.57
CA ASN A 46 23.42 -25.68 -28.45
C ASN A 46 24.66 -25.08 -27.74
N ILE A 47 24.46 -24.05 -26.90
CA ILE A 47 25.53 -23.36 -26.18
C ILE A 47 25.20 -23.38 -24.69
N PRO A 48 25.94 -24.15 -23.87
CA PRO A 48 25.80 -24.10 -22.42
C PRO A 48 26.13 -22.70 -21.87
N GLY A 49 25.37 -22.27 -20.87
CA GLY A 49 25.54 -21.01 -20.16
C GLY A 49 24.29 -20.65 -19.35
N THR A 50 24.39 -19.61 -18.54
CA THR A 50 23.24 -19.07 -17.80
C THR A 50 22.57 -17.97 -18.62
N ALA A 51 21.24 -18.03 -18.74
CA ALA A 51 20.40 -17.00 -19.32
C ALA A 51 19.51 -16.40 -18.21
N THR A 52 19.64 -15.10 -17.95
CA THR A 52 18.76 -14.39 -17.03
C THR A 52 17.51 -13.96 -17.77
N VAL A 53 16.34 -14.38 -17.30
CA VAL A 53 15.05 -13.88 -17.77
C VAL A 53 14.61 -12.77 -16.84
N THR A 54 14.44 -11.57 -17.39
CA THR A 54 13.87 -10.42 -16.67
C THR A 54 12.49 -10.14 -17.22
N MET A 55 11.50 -10.18 -16.34
CA MET A 55 10.13 -9.79 -16.61
C MET A 55 9.90 -8.43 -15.99
N SER A 56 9.45 -7.45 -16.78
CA SER A 56 8.96 -6.19 -16.27
C SER A 56 7.50 -5.97 -16.65
N ALA A 57 6.73 -5.43 -15.71
CA ALA A 57 5.35 -5.02 -15.88
C ALA A 57 5.17 -3.65 -15.26
N ILE A 58 4.28 -2.84 -15.83
CA ILE A 58 3.95 -1.53 -15.27
C ILE A 58 2.61 -1.65 -14.56
N GLU A 59 2.60 -1.37 -13.26
CA GLU A 59 1.40 -1.40 -12.44
C GLU A 59 0.43 -0.29 -12.87
N VAL A 60 -0.81 -0.69 -13.14
CA VAL A 60 -1.86 0.21 -13.61
C VAL A 60 -2.29 1.14 -12.47
N GLY A 61 -2.18 2.45 -12.69
CA GLY A 61 -2.55 3.49 -11.73
C GLY A 61 -1.34 4.18 -11.10
N SER A 62 -0.38 3.41 -10.56
CA SER A 62 0.83 3.98 -9.93
C SER A 62 1.95 4.29 -10.92
N GLY A 63 1.95 3.66 -12.10
CA GLY A 63 3.03 3.78 -13.09
C GLY A 63 4.33 3.08 -12.68
N ARG A 64 4.32 2.33 -11.57
CA ARG A 64 5.49 1.65 -11.03
C ARG A 64 5.91 0.48 -11.91
N GLU A 65 7.18 0.43 -12.29
CA GLU A 65 7.79 -0.73 -12.94
C GLU A 65 8.06 -1.83 -11.90
N LEU A 66 7.29 -2.91 -11.98
CA LEU A 66 7.52 -4.15 -11.27
C LEU A 66 8.46 -4.99 -12.12
N SER A 67 9.62 -5.34 -11.58
CA SER A 67 10.60 -6.18 -12.27
C SER A 67 10.97 -7.38 -11.42
N HIS A 68 11.05 -8.55 -12.05
CA HIS A 68 11.56 -9.76 -11.45
C HIS A 68 12.51 -10.46 -12.41
N SER A 69 13.59 -11.01 -11.88
CA SER A 69 14.59 -11.74 -12.67
C SER A 69 14.84 -13.10 -12.05
N PHE A 70 14.98 -14.11 -12.90
CA PHE A 70 15.45 -15.43 -12.52
C PHE A 70 16.41 -15.99 -13.57
N ASP A 71 17.32 -16.84 -13.13
CA ASP A 71 18.34 -17.44 -13.98
C ASP A 71 17.92 -18.83 -14.47
N ILE A 72 18.18 -19.10 -15.75
CA ILE A 72 18.01 -20.40 -16.39
C ILE A 72 19.39 -20.89 -16.82
N GLU A 73 19.84 -22.00 -16.24
CA GLU A 73 21.08 -22.64 -16.65
C GLU A 73 20.82 -23.59 -17.81
N VAL A 74 21.30 -23.24 -19.01
CA VAL A 74 21.40 -24.17 -20.14
C VAL A 74 22.72 -24.89 -19.99
N ILE A 75 22.68 -26.20 -19.86
CA ILE A 75 23.84 -27.04 -19.56
C ILE A 75 24.09 -27.99 -20.72
N ASP A 76 25.35 -28.36 -20.92
CA ASP A 76 25.71 -29.37 -21.90
C ASP A 76 25.09 -30.71 -21.48
N GLY A 77 24.42 -31.40 -22.40
CA GLY A 77 23.79 -32.70 -22.19
C GLY A 77 24.79 -33.86 -22.07
N GLY A 78 25.97 -33.60 -21.47
CA GLY A 78 27.05 -34.57 -21.28
C GLY A 78 26.56 -35.86 -20.64
N THR A 79 27.28 -36.97 -20.87
CA THR A 79 26.92 -38.37 -20.54
C THR A 79 25.82 -38.50 -19.48
N ILE A 80 24.58 -38.63 -19.97
CA ILE A 80 23.38 -38.71 -19.15
C ILE A 80 23.41 -40.05 -18.41
N GLY A 81 23.38 -39.98 -17.08
CA GLY A 81 23.44 -41.11 -16.17
C GLY A 81 22.07 -41.53 -15.65
N LEU A 82 22.10 -42.44 -14.68
CA LEU A 82 20.93 -42.87 -13.92
C LEU A 82 20.41 -41.72 -13.03
N PRO A 83 19.14 -41.76 -12.58
CA PRO A 83 18.59 -40.73 -11.70
C PRO A 83 19.47 -40.49 -10.47
N SER A 84 19.72 -39.22 -10.14
CA SER A 84 20.41 -38.81 -8.92
C SER A 84 19.57 -37.90 -8.03
N ASN A 85 18.48 -37.34 -8.55
CA ASN A 85 17.58 -36.47 -7.80
C ASN A 85 16.17 -36.52 -8.38
N ILE A 86 15.18 -36.33 -7.50
CA ILE A 86 13.80 -36.06 -7.88
C ILE A 86 13.27 -34.91 -7.02
N SER A 87 12.44 -34.04 -7.60
CA SER A 87 11.75 -32.96 -6.89
C SER A 87 10.28 -32.89 -7.32
N LEU A 88 9.44 -32.28 -6.47
CA LEU A 88 7.99 -32.14 -6.68
C LEU A 88 7.59 -30.65 -6.67
N LEU A 89 6.83 -30.23 -7.68
CA LEU A 89 6.28 -28.88 -7.80
C LEU A 89 4.74 -28.89 -7.82
N GLY A 90 4.12 -27.84 -7.26
CA GLY A 90 2.67 -27.61 -7.31
C GLY A 90 2.12 -27.03 -6.00
N ASP A 91 1.60 -25.79 -6.04
CA ASP A 91 1.22 -25.01 -4.84
C ASP A 91 -0.30 -24.74 -4.79
N SER A 92 -1.03 -25.72 -5.31
CA SER A 92 -2.49 -25.90 -5.28
C SER A 92 -3.12 -25.95 -3.89
N SER A 93 -4.06 -25.06 -3.52
CA SER A 93 -5.00 -25.39 -2.44
C SER A 93 -6.01 -26.44 -2.95
N LEU A 94 -6.25 -27.49 -2.17
CA LEU A 94 -7.20 -28.55 -2.51
C LEU A 94 -8.37 -28.53 -1.53
N TYR A 95 -9.58 -28.72 -2.05
CA TYR A 95 -10.79 -28.74 -1.25
C TYR A 95 -11.53 -30.07 -1.39
N ILE A 96 -12.32 -30.45 -0.38
CA ILE A 96 -13.13 -31.67 -0.43
C ILE A 96 -14.14 -31.62 -1.57
N ASN A 97 -14.51 -32.81 -2.05
CA ASN A 97 -15.64 -32.98 -2.95
C ASN A 97 -16.90 -32.38 -2.30
N SER A 98 -17.62 -31.53 -3.05
CA SER A 98 -18.81 -30.75 -2.64
C SER A 98 -18.59 -29.41 -1.95
N SER A 99 -17.35 -29.01 -1.66
CA SER A 99 -17.03 -27.66 -1.14
C SER A 99 -17.37 -26.54 -2.14
N GLY A 100 -17.24 -26.81 -3.45
CA GLY A 100 -17.30 -25.79 -4.50
C GLY A 100 -15.93 -25.23 -4.89
N GLY A 101 -14.86 -25.60 -4.17
CA GLY A 101 -13.48 -25.25 -4.49
C GLY A 101 -12.79 -26.21 -5.48
N ALA A 102 -11.52 -25.93 -5.78
CA ALA A 102 -10.69 -26.79 -6.61
C ALA A 102 -10.46 -28.17 -5.95
N THR A 103 -10.97 -29.22 -6.59
CA THR A 103 -10.85 -30.61 -6.11
C THR A 103 -9.72 -31.39 -6.78
N SER A 104 -8.90 -30.71 -7.59
CA SER A 104 -7.81 -31.33 -8.30
C SER A 104 -6.65 -30.39 -8.57
N GLN A 105 -5.43 -30.92 -8.51
CA GLN A 105 -4.20 -30.15 -8.68
C GLN A 105 -3.19 -30.90 -9.55
N ASN A 106 -2.58 -30.19 -10.50
CA ASN A 106 -1.44 -30.71 -11.27
C ASN A 106 -0.18 -30.78 -10.41
N VAL A 107 0.56 -31.88 -10.58
CA VAL A 107 1.82 -32.11 -9.90
C VAL A 107 2.86 -32.57 -10.91
N ASN A 108 4.02 -31.93 -10.82
CA ASN A 108 5.14 -32.19 -11.70
C ASN A 108 6.27 -32.79 -10.87
N ALA A 109 6.70 -34.00 -11.26
CA ALA A 109 7.86 -34.65 -10.69
C ALA A 109 9.05 -34.48 -11.66
N THR A 110 10.06 -33.72 -11.25
CA THR A 110 11.25 -33.47 -12.06
C THR A 110 12.37 -34.41 -11.62
N VAL A 111 12.93 -35.16 -12.56
CA VAL A 111 13.96 -36.19 -12.34
C VAL A 111 15.24 -35.79 -13.05
N MET A 112 16.33 -35.72 -12.28
CA MET A 112 17.64 -35.24 -12.75
C MET A 112 18.71 -36.32 -12.59
N SER A 113 19.66 -36.34 -13.53
CA SER A 113 20.95 -37.03 -13.48
C SER A 113 22.05 -35.98 -13.36
N GLY A 114 22.59 -35.78 -12.16
CA GLY A 114 23.44 -34.63 -11.85
C GLY A 114 22.63 -33.34 -11.99
N SER A 115 23.09 -32.43 -12.85
CA SER A 115 22.39 -31.18 -13.16
C SER A 115 21.51 -31.26 -14.40
N VAL A 116 21.52 -32.35 -15.18
CA VAL A 116 20.71 -32.52 -16.40
C VAL A 116 19.44 -33.35 -16.15
N PRO A 117 18.33 -33.12 -16.87
CA PRO A 117 17.21 -34.05 -16.87
C PRO A 117 17.62 -35.46 -17.30
N VAL A 118 16.97 -36.49 -16.74
CA VAL A 118 17.16 -37.86 -17.22
C VAL A 118 16.63 -38.03 -18.64
N LEU A 119 17.22 -38.97 -19.40
CA LEU A 119 16.72 -39.35 -20.71
C LEU A 119 15.29 -39.90 -20.62
N ASP A 120 14.51 -39.66 -21.68
CA ASP A 120 13.19 -40.24 -21.85
C ASP A 120 13.27 -41.78 -21.77
N PRO A 121 12.63 -42.38 -20.76
CA PRO A 121 12.70 -43.82 -20.55
C PRO A 121 11.85 -44.55 -21.59
N GLN A 122 12.19 -45.81 -21.88
CA GLN A 122 11.33 -46.74 -22.64
C GLN A 122 10.33 -47.49 -21.72
N VAL A 123 10.33 -47.14 -20.43
CA VAL A 123 9.58 -47.77 -19.33
C VAL A 123 9.02 -46.66 -18.43
N ASN A 124 8.14 -46.99 -17.49
CA ASN A 124 7.83 -46.01 -16.45
C ASN A 124 9.04 -45.88 -15.53
N ASN A 125 9.45 -44.65 -15.23
CA ASN A 125 10.60 -44.38 -14.39
C ASN A 125 10.26 -43.61 -13.11
N VAL A 126 9.01 -43.19 -12.95
CA VAL A 126 8.52 -42.52 -11.72
C VAL A 126 7.33 -43.30 -11.17
N GLN A 127 7.42 -43.69 -9.90
CA GLN A 127 6.28 -44.15 -9.13
C GLN A 127 5.78 -43.00 -8.25
N LEU A 128 4.53 -42.61 -8.42
CA LEU A 128 3.84 -41.68 -7.53
C LEU A 128 2.92 -42.47 -6.61
N SER A 129 2.96 -42.17 -5.31
CA SER A 129 2.07 -42.76 -4.32
C SER A 129 1.55 -41.71 -3.34
N ILE A 130 0.31 -41.87 -2.90
CA ILE A 130 -0.32 -41.02 -1.89
C ILE A 130 -0.67 -41.82 -0.65
N VAL A 131 -0.46 -41.18 0.50
CA VAL A 131 -0.96 -41.62 1.81
C VAL A 131 -1.68 -40.44 2.44
N THR A 132 -2.80 -40.70 3.10
CA THR A 132 -3.57 -39.69 3.85
C THR A 132 -3.37 -39.89 5.36
N ASP A 133 -3.41 -38.80 6.12
CA ASP A 133 -3.37 -38.83 7.61
C ASP A 133 -4.70 -39.28 8.24
N ALA A 134 -5.77 -39.33 7.44
CA ALA A 134 -7.08 -39.90 7.77
C ALA A 134 -7.43 -41.05 6.82
N PRO A 135 -8.51 -41.83 7.06
CA PRO A 135 -8.99 -42.82 6.09
C PRO A 135 -9.25 -42.17 4.73
N ASN A 136 -8.62 -42.72 3.67
CA ASN A 136 -8.83 -42.25 2.31
C ASN A 136 -10.33 -42.27 1.98
N SER A 137 -10.83 -41.12 1.54
CA SER A 137 -12.22 -40.81 1.30
C SER A 137 -12.54 -40.65 -0.19
N GLY A 138 -11.61 -41.05 -1.06
CA GLY A 138 -11.71 -40.94 -2.51
C GLY A 138 -10.49 -40.28 -3.17
N GLU A 139 -9.46 -39.92 -2.40
CA GLU A 139 -8.24 -39.31 -2.91
C GLU A 139 -7.53 -40.27 -3.88
N LYS A 140 -7.14 -39.75 -5.05
CA LYS A 140 -6.47 -40.53 -6.08
C LYS A 140 -5.54 -39.71 -6.95
N LEU A 141 -4.54 -40.39 -7.49
CA LEU A 141 -3.70 -39.91 -8.57
C LEU A 141 -4.29 -40.32 -9.91
N THR A 142 -4.14 -39.46 -10.92
CA THR A 142 -4.35 -39.81 -12.32
C THR A 142 -3.16 -39.31 -13.15
N GLY A 143 -2.68 -40.10 -14.09
CA GLY A 143 -1.57 -39.73 -14.96
C GLY A 143 -1.55 -40.59 -16.22
N THR A 144 -0.48 -40.46 -17.00
CA THR A 144 -0.30 -41.22 -18.25
C THR A 144 0.96 -42.06 -18.14
N ASN A 145 0.85 -43.36 -18.41
CA ASN A 145 2.01 -44.26 -18.42
C ASN A 145 2.77 -44.20 -19.76
N ILE A 146 3.91 -44.89 -19.84
CA ILE A 146 4.76 -44.93 -21.04
C ILE A 146 4.05 -45.42 -22.32
N SER A 147 2.99 -46.22 -22.19
CA SER A 147 2.19 -46.70 -23.33
C SER A 147 1.15 -45.69 -23.81
N GLY A 148 1.09 -44.49 -23.21
CA GLY A 148 0.07 -43.48 -23.47
C GLY A 148 -1.28 -43.78 -22.83
N ALA A 149 -1.37 -44.80 -21.96
CA ALA A 149 -2.62 -45.15 -21.29
C ALA A 149 -2.82 -44.37 -20.00
N ALA A 150 -4.05 -43.92 -19.76
CA ALA A 150 -4.43 -43.29 -18.50
C ALA A 150 -4.38 -44.30 -17.35
N VAL A 151 -3.63 -43.97 -16.29
CA VAL A 151 -3.51 -44.75 -15.06
C VAL A 151 -4.09 -43.95 -13.89
N GLN A 152 -4.74 -44.65 -12.95
CA GLN A 152 -5.31 -44.03 -11.74
C GLN A 152 -5.22 -44.94 -10.53
N GLY A 153 -5.11 -44.35 -9.33
CA GLY A 153 -5.07 -45.09 -8.07
C GLY A 153 -4.39 -44.30 -6.96
N THR A 154 -4.15 -44.93 -5.81
CA THR A 154 -3.31 -44.34 -4.74
C THR A 154 -1.82 -44.54 -4.99
N SER A 155 -1.46 -45.38 -5.96
CA SER A 155 -0.10 -45.56 -6.47
C SER A 155 -0.17 -45.77 -7.97
N ILE A 156 0.60 -45.01 -8.75
CA ILE A 156 0.68 -45.10 -10.21
C ILE A 156 2.14 -45.07 -10.66
N ASN A 157 2.46 -45.80 -11.73
CA ASN A 157 3.73 -45.70 -12.43
C ASN A 157 3.52 -44.88 -13.70
N ILE A 158 4.36 -43.87 -13.91
CA ILE A 158 4.34 -42.97 -15.05
C ILE A 158 5.75 -42.75 -15.60
N ALA A 159 5.86 -42.18 -16.79
CA ALA A 159 7.13 -41.88 -17.44
C ALA A 159 7.39 -40.37 -17.49
N THR A 160 8.65 -39.98 -17.36
CA THR A 160 9.09 -38.61 -17.63
C THR A 160 9.18 -38.35 -19.14
N VAL A 161 8.89 -37.11 -19.53
CA VAL A 161 9.27 -36.53 -20.84
C VAL A 161 10.19 -35.34 -20.55
N ASN A 162 11.39 -35.35 -21.12
CA ASN A 162 12.49 -34.44 -20.80
C ASN A 162 12.73 -34.33 -19.28
N GLY A 163 12.73 -35.47 -18.59
CA GLY A 163 12.89 -35.56 -17.14
C GLY A 163 11.71 -35.07 -16.29
N ILE A 164 10.56 -34.72 -16.88
CA ILE A 164 9.37 -34.28 -16.13
C ILE A 164 8.24 -35.29 -16.29
N ALA A 165 7.71 -35.81 -15.17
CA ALA A 165 6.51 -36.62 -15.14
C ALA A 165 5.33 -35.83 -14.57
N ASN A 166 4.20 -35.81 -15.28
CA ASN A 166 3.01 -35.05 -14.91
C ASN A 166 1.91 -35.97 -14.38
N ALA A 167 1.27 -35.56 -13.29
CA ALA A 167 0.08 -36.23 -12.75
C ALA A 167 -0.89 -35.20 -12.17
N LEU A 168 -2.11 -35.64 -11.91
CA LEU A 168 -3.16 -34.88 -11.24
C LEU A 168 -3.51 -35.58 -9.93
N ILE A 169 -3.46 -34.84 -8.82
CA ILE A 169 -4.07 -35.24 -7.55
C ILE A 169 -5.54 -34.87 -7.60
N ARG A 170 -6.41 -35.75 -7.11
CA ARG A 170 -7.83 -35.48 -6.86
C ARG A 170 -8.15 -35.71 -5.39
N SER A 171 -8.85 -34.77 -4.77
CA SER A 171 -9.27 -34.85 -3.37
C SER A 171 -10.48 -35.78 -3.17
N GLY A 172 -10.65 -36.26 -1.95
CA GLY A 172 -11.80 -37.05 -1.52
C GLY A 172 -12.89 -36.20 -0.88
N SER A 173 -13.77 -36.82 -0.11
CA SER A 173 -14.91 -36.17 0.55
C SER A 173 -14.64 -35.67 1.97
N ASN A 174 -13.50 -36.02 2.57
CA ASN A 174 -13.12 -35.62 3.93
C ASN A 174 -11.89 -34.73 3.93
N SER A 175 -11.82 -33.77 4.84
CA SER A 175 -10.61 -32.99 5.09
C SER A 175 -9.50 -33.88 5.63
N ASN A 176 -8.29 -33.73 5.10
CA ASN A 176 -7.10 -34.52 5.46
C ASN A 176 -5.85 -33.90 4.84
N THR A 177 -4.68 -34.45 5.17
CA THR A 177 -3.41 -34.15 4.50
C THR A 177 -3.03 -35.30 3.58
N ILE A 178 -2.88 -35.02 2.28
CA ILE A 178 -2.31 -35.95 1.30
C ILE A 178 -0.80 -35.81 1.32
N THR A 179 -0.09 -36.87 1.72
CA THR A 179 1.36 -36.99 1.54
C THR A 179 1.63 -37.70 0.21
N LEU A 180 2.06 -36.93 -0.80
CA LEU A 180 2.53 -37.45 -2.07
C LEU A 180 4.01 -37.81 -1.97
N THR A 181 4.35 -39.04 -2.34
CA THR A 181 5.72 -39.51 -2.50
C THR A 181 5.97 -39.87 -3.96
N ALA A 182 6.95 -39.21 -4.58
CA ALA A 182 7.47 -39.57 -5.89
C ALA A 182 8.78 -40.33 -5.72
N THR A 183 8.94 -41.47 -6.38
CA THR A 183 10.13 -42.33 -6.26
C THR A 183 10.62 -42.74 -7.64
N VAL A 184 11.93 -42.67 -7.84
CA VAL A 184 12.65 -43.20 -9.01
C VAL A 184 13.63 -44.29 -8.55
N ASP A 185 14.00 -45.18 -9.45
CA ASP A 185 15.07 -46.17 -9.20
C ASP A 185 16.39 -45.67 -9.79
N ALA A 186 17.36 -45.38 -8.93
CA ALA A 186 18.70 -44.96 -9.33
C ALA A 186 19.55 -46.10 -9.89
N ALA A 187 19.14 -47.36 -9.74
CA ALA A 187 19.88 -48.52 -10.25
C ALA A 187 19.73 -48.68 -11.76
N ASP A 188 18.54 -48.44 -12.31
CA ASP A 188 18.24 -48.69 -13.72
C ASP A 188 17.21 -47.75 -14.38
N ASN A 189 16.72 -46.72 -13.67
CA ASN A 189 15.70 -45.77 -14.13
C ASN A 189 14.39 -46.47 -14.54
N ASN A 190 14.02 -47.58 -13.88
CA ASN A 190 12.82 -48.35 -14.17
C ASN A 190 12.07 -48.68 -12.86
N VAL A 191 10.78 -48.33 -12.79
CA VAL A 191 9.95 -48.66 -11.62
C VAL A 191 9.00 -49.83 -11.87
N ASP A 192 8.93 -50.36 -13.11
CA ASP A 192 8.01 -51.45 -13.48
C ASP A 192 8.53 -52.84 -13.06
N ASN A 193 9.84 -52.98 -12.85
CA ASN A 193 10.50 -54.21 -12.37
C ASN A 193 10.79 -54.20 -10.84
N GLY A 194 10.26 -53.19 -10.13
CA GLY A 194 10.49 -52.99 -8.70
C GLY A 194 11.70 -52.12 -8.41
N ILE A 195 11.63 -51.35 -7.31
CA ILE A 195 12.61 -50.31 -6.98
C ILE A 195 13.75 -50.91 -6.14
N GLN A 196 14.98 -50.80 -6.63
CA GLN A 196 16.20 -51.36 -6.02
C GLN A 196 17.00 -50.32 -5.26
N ASP A 197 17.19 -49.13 -5.83
CA ASP A 197 17.90 -48.00 -5.22
C ASP A 197 17.00 -46.74 -5.23
N PRO A 198 16.10 -46.59 -4.22
CA PRO A 198 15.08 -45.55 -4.24
C PRO A 198 15.66 -44.15 -4.00
N ILE A 199 15.33 -43.21 -4.89
CA ILE A 199 15.43 -41.77 -4.62
C ILE A 199 14.01 -41.20 -4.61
N SER A 200 13.63 -40.53 -3.52
CA SER A 200 12.27 -40.04 -3.33
C SER A 200 12.19 -38.55 -2.99
N ALA A 201 11.09 -37.92 -3.42
CA ALA A 201 10.65 -36.59 -2.99
C ALA A 201 9.27 -36.70 -2.36
N ILE A 202 9.03 -35.90 -1.32
CA ILE A 202 7.76 -35.86 -0.59
C ILE A 202 7.19 -34.45 -0.66
N LYS A 203 5.89 -34.34 -0.93
CA LYS A 203 5.13 -33.08 -0.82
C LYS A 203 3.79 -33.34 -0.15
N GLN A 204 3.38 -32.41 0.71
CA GLN A 204 2.08 -32.46 1.38
C GLN A 204 1.10 -31.50 0.71
N TYR A 205 -0.14 -31.95 0.59
CA TYR A 205 -1.28 -31.15 0.14
C TYR A 205 -2.35 -31.22 1.20
N ILE A 206 -2.77 -30.06 1.69
CA ILE A 206 -3.81 -29.94 2.69
C ILE A 206 -5.16 -29.88 1.96
N VAL A 207 -6.04 -30.83 2.26
CA VAL A 207 -7.41 -30.89 1.75
C VAL A 207 -8.35 -30.39 2.84
N SER A 208 -9.10 -29.33 2.54
CA SER A 208 -9.99 -28.66 3.50
C SER A 208 -11.41 -28.47 2.96
N ASP A 209 -12.34 -28.00 3.79
CA ASP A 209 -13.72 -27.74 3.38
C ASP A 209 -13.92 -26.33 2.79
N GLY A 210 -12.91 -25.45 2.89
CA GLY A 210 -12.98 -24.08 2.40
C GLY A 210 -13.91 -23.17 3.21
N VAL A 211 -14.40 -23.65 4.36
CA VAL A 211 -15.28 -22.89 5.24
C VAL A 211 -14.45 -21.88 6.02
N LEU A 212 -14.88 -20.62 6.01
CA LEU A 212 -14.20 -19.54 6.71
C LEU A 212 -13.98 -19.89 8.19
N TRP A 213 -12.73 -19.79 8.63
CA TRP A 213 -12.30 -20.11 9.97
C TRP A 213 -11.62 -18.93 10.64
N ALA A 214 -10.72 -18.25 9.92
CA ALA A 214 -9.98 -17.09 10.41
C ALA A 214 -10.04 -15.94 9.40
N LEU A 215 -10.04 -14.72 9.93
CA LEU A 215 -9.90 -13.47 9.20
C LEU A 215 -8.72 -12.72 9.81
N GLU A 216 -7.95 -12.03 8.97
CA GLU A 216 -6.85 -11.18 9.40
C GLU A 216 -6.91 -9.89 8.59
N LEU A 217 -7.11 -8.76 9.25
CA LEU A 217 -7.05 -7.43 8.70
C LEU A 217 -5.59 -7.09 8.44
N THR A 218 -5.30 -7.02 7.16
CA THR A 218 -4.02 -6.53 6.67
C THR A 218 -4.21 -5.10 6.20
N SER A 219 -3.40 -4.23 6.78
CA SER A 219 -3.13 -2.93 6.17
C SER A 219 -2.17 -3.20 4.99
N PRO A 220 -2.58 -3.06 3.71
CA PRO A 220 -1.60 -3.07 2.63
C PRO A 220 -0.59 -1.94 2.85
N SER A 221 0.54 -1.99 2.14
CA SER A 221 1.53 -0.91 2.15
C SER A 221 0.84 0.46 2.03
N LEU A 222 1.35 1.44 2.79
CA LEU A 222 0.87 2.83 2.81
C LEU A 222 0.77 3.46 1.41
N ASP A 223 1.42 2.85 0.41
CA ASP A 223 1.35 3.16 -1.03
C ASP A 223 -0.07 3.15 -1.63
N SER A 224 -1.09 2.60 -0.93
CA SER A 224 -2.50 2.64 -1.37
C SER A 224 -3.30 3.84 -0.83
N LEU A 225 -2.66 4.72 -0.07
CA LEU A 225 -3.25 5.93 0.49
C LEU A 225 -3.32 7.04 -0.56
N THR A 226 -4.51 7.55 -0.84
CA THR A 226 -4.71 8.64 -1.80
C THR A 226 -5.39 9.84 -1.17
N VAL A 227 -5.01 11.04 -1.59
CA VAL A 227 -5.78 12.26 -1.31
C VAL A 227 -6.86 12.40 -2.39
N ASN A 228 -8.12 12.36 -1.98
CA ASN A 228 -9.26 12.53 -2.89
C ASN A 228 -9.46 14.02 -3.18
N GLY A 229 -9.37 14.42 -4.45
CA GLY A 229 -9.84 15.72 -4.91
C GLY A 229 -11.35 15.68 -5.18
N SER A 230 -12.06 16.76 -4.87
CA SER A 230 -13.41 17.00 -5.41
C SER A 230 -13.30 17.89 -6.64
N THR A 231 -14.00 17.56 -7.73
CA THR A 231 -14.16 18.48 -8.87
C THR A 231 -15.52 19.16 -8.77
N SER A 232 -15.55 20.48 -8.66
CA SER A 232 -16.75 21.27 -8.84
C SER A 232 -16.64 22.09 -10.13
N VAL A 233 -17.77 22.35 -10.80
CA VAL A 233 -17.82 23.23 -11.96
C VAL A 233 -18.50 24.51 -11.52
N GLU A 234 -17.73 25.60 -11.42
CA GLU A 234 -18.26 26.94 -11.19
C GLU A 234 -17.81 27.83 -12.35
N GLY A 235 -18.75 28.52 -13.00
CA GLY A 235 -18.42 29.45 -14.10
C GLY A 235 -17.92 28.82 -15.41
N GLY A 236 -17.87 27.48 -15.52
CA GLY A 236 -17.37 26.78 -16.70
C GLY A 236 -15.91 26.32 -16.60
N ASP A 237 -15.24 26.61 -15.48
CA ASP A 237 -13.93 26.06 -15.15
C ASP A 237 -14.08 24.87 -14.19
N LEU A 238 -13.25 23.84 -14.40
CA LEU A 238 -13.10 22.72 -13.47
C LEU A 238 -12.31 23.22 -12.26
N ILE A 239 -12.99 23.36 -11.12
CA ILE A 239 -12.39 23.71 -9.83
C ILE A 239 -12.09 22.40 -9.11
N TYR A 240 -10.81 22.10 -8.94
CA TYR A 240 -10.38 21.06 -8.02
C TYR A 240 -10.37 21.62 -6.61
N ASP A 241 -11.24 21.12 -5.74
CA ASP A 241 -11.30 21.42 -4.31
C ASP A 241 -10.47 20.38 -3.52
N TYR A 242 -9.32 20.83 -3.04
CA TYR A 242 -8.40 20.07 -2.21
C TYR A 242 -8.39 20.55 -0.74
N GLN A 243 -9.15 21.60 -0.38
CA GLN A 243 -9.18 22.09 1.00
C GLN A 243 -10.24 21.39 1.87
N ASP A 244 -11.13 20.60 1.26
CA ASP A 244 -12.05 19.68 1.95
C ASP A 244 -11.51 18.22 1.98
N GLY A 245 -10.19 18.05 1.75
CA GLY A 245 -9.49 16.81 1.44
C GLY A 245 -9.96 15.57 2.22
N THR A 246 -10.54 14.62 1.50
CA THR A 246 -10.83 13.28 2.03
C THR A 246 -9.67 12.36 1.64
N TYR A 247 -9.14 11.60 2.58
CA TYR A 247 -8.14 10.58 2.33
C TYR A 247 -8.84 9.24 2.10
N SER A 248 -8.34 8.44 1.17
CA SER A 248 -8.77 7.05 0.98
C SER A 248 -7.66 6.09 1.36
N LEU A 249 -7.97 5.09 2.18
CA LEU A 249 -7.08 3.97 2.47
C LEU A 249 -7.72 2.67 1.99
N ILE A 250 -6.96 1.80 1.33
CA ILE A 250 -7.39 0.43 1.05
C ILE A 250 -7.10 -0.43 2.28
N LEU A 251 -8.08 -1.22 2.71
CA LEU A 251 -7.97 -2.21 3.78
C LEU A 251 -8.24 -3.58 3.17
N SER A 252 -7.43 -4.58 3.52
CA SER A 252 -7.58 -5.94 3.00
C SER A 252 -7.78 -6.92 4.15
N ALA A 253 -8.58 -7.95 3.96
CA ALA A 253 -8.70 -9.07 4.88
C ALA A 253 -8.19 -10.33 4.19
N ILE A 254 -7.31 -11.08 4.86
CA ILE A 254 -6.94 -12.43 4.49
C ILE A 254 -7.91 -13.38 5.19
N ALA A 255 -8.55 -14.25 4.44
CA ALA A 255 -9.55 -15.18 4.88
C ALA A 255 -9.06 -16.61 4.64
N THR A 256 -8.98 -17.40 5.71
CA THR A 256 -8.53 -18.79 5.64
C THR A 256 -9.55 -19.73 6.25
N ASP A 257 -9.52 -20.98 5.78
CA ASP A 257 -10.20 -22.07 6.45
C ASP A 257 -9.35 -22.67 7.57
N LYS A 258 -9.90 -23.65 8.28
CA LYS A 258 -9.27 -24.26 9.47
C LYS A 258 -7.89 -24.86 9.19
N ALA A 259 -7.62 -25.22 7.94
CA ALA A 259 -6.37 -25.84 7.54
C ALA A 259 -5.37 -24.84 6.94
N GLY A 260 -5.72 -23.54 6.91
CA GLY A 260 -4.89 -22.47 6.38
C GLY A 260 -4.99 -22.27 4.86
N ASN A 261 -5.87 -23.01 4.18
CA ASN A 261 -6.14 -22.75 2.77
C ASN A 261 -7.00 -21.48 2.64
N PRO A 262 -6.99 -20.78 1.49
CA PRO A 262 -7.93 -19.70 1.20
C PRO A 262 -9.37 -20.11 1.48
N ALA A 263 -10.13 -19.29 2.20
CA ALA A 263 -11.55 -19.53 2.36
C ALA A 263 -12.27 -19.35 1.01
N LEU A 264 -13.33 -20.13 0.77
CA LEU A 264 -14.08 -20.04 -0.47
C LEU A 264 -14.86 -18.71 -0.58
N PRO A 265 -15.15 -18.24 -1.81
CA PRO A 265 -15.79 -16.95 -2.03
C PRO A 265 -17.09 -16.77 -1.24
N GLN A 266 -17.10 -15.76 -0.37
CA GLN A 266 -18.29 -15.23 0.29
C GLN A 266 -18.17 -13.71 0.47
N THR A 267 -19.30 -13.06 0.74
CA THR A 267 -19.33 -11.64 1.08
C THR A 267 -18.96 -11.45 2.55
N LEU A 268 -17.87 -10.72 2.80
CA LEU A 268 -17.50 -10.23 4.12
C LEU A 268 -18.13 -8.86 4.37
N GLN A 269 -18.43 -8.57 5.63
CA GLN A 269 -18.91 -7.27 6.09
C GLN A 269 -17.78 -6.52 6.77
N PHE A 270 -17.48 -5.32 6.28
CA PHE A 270 -16.52 -4.41 6.88
C PHE A 270 -17.23 -3.28 7.63
N GLY A 271 -16.62 -2.79 8.69
CA GLY A 271 -17.12 -1.67 9.45
C GLY A 271 -16.04 -0.92 10.21
N MET A 272 -16.45 0.18 10.84
CA MET A 272 -15.57 1.11 11.53
C MET A 272 -16.29 1.77 12.69
N LEU A 273 -15.55 2.07 13.76
CA LEU A 273 -15.90 3.08 14.76
C LEU A 273 -14.77 4.12 14.89
N ASN A 274 -15.13 5.39 14.98
CA ASN A 274 -14.18 6.51 15.13
C ASN A 274 -14.69 7.60 16.07
N SER A 275 -15.74 7.32 16.85
CA SER A 275 -16.34 8.27 17.78
C SER A 275 -17.22 7.55 18.81
N PRO A 276 -17.37 8.07 20.04
CA PRO A 276 -16.67 9.24 20.60
C PRO A 276 -15.25 8.92 21.09
N ILE A 277 -14.33 9.89 20.92
CA ILE A 277 -12.91 9.80 21.29
C ILE A 277 -12.53 10.97 22.19
N VAL A 278 -11.66 10.71 23.17
CA VAL A 278 -11.10 11.70 24.09
C VAL A 278 -9.57 11.71 24.03
N GLY A 279 -8.97 12.81 24.49
CA GLY A 279 -7.52 12.95 24.58
C GLY A 279 -6.82 13.28 23.26
N TYR A 280 -7.44 13.13 22.10
CA TYR A 280 -6.85 13.56 20.83
C TYR A 280 -6.84 15.10 20.69
N PRO A 281 -5.75 15.74 20.21
CA PRO A 281 -4.44 15.16 19.85
C PRO A 281 -3.43 15.09 21.02
N GLU A 282 -3.72 15.70 22.17
CA GLU A 282 -2.79 15.86 23.30
C GLU A 282 -2.22 14.52 23.82
N ASN A 283 -3.02 13.45 23.74
CA ASN A 283 -2.68 12.08 24.13
C ASN A 283 -2.48 11.17 22.91
N GLY A 284 -1.92 11.70 21.82
CA GLY A 284 -1.65 10.94 20.61
C GLY A 284 -2.91 10.77 19.77
N ALA A 285 -3.22 9.54 19.36
CA ALA A 285 -4.40 9.24 18.55
C ALA A 285 -5.74 9.38 19.31
N GLY A 286 -5.66 9.53 20.63
CA GLY A 286 -6.81 9.52 21.54
C GLY A 286 -7.25 8.10 21.88
N THR A 287 -8.28 7.99 22.72
CA THR A 287 -8.90 6.73 23.12
C THR A 287 -10.41 6.84 22.97
N PHE A 288 -11.08 5.72 22.70
CA PHE A 288 -12.54 5.68 22.76
C PHE A 288 -13.03 6.02 24.17
N VAL A 289 -14.17 6.72 24.25
CA VAL A 289 -14.75 7.08 25.55
C VAL A 289 -15.31 5.84 26.25
N HIS A 290 -15.97 4.96 25.50
CA HIS A 290 -16.59 3.76 26.02
C HIS A 290 -15.70 2.56 25.72
N SER A 291 -14.50 2.53 26.29
CA SER A 291 -13.58 1.40 26.17
C SER A 291 -12.88 1.10 27.49
N ALA A 292 -12.65 -0.18 27.74
CA ALA A 292 -11.88 -0.65 28.88
C ALA A 292 -11.35 -2.07 28.60
N SER A 293 -10.65 -2.65 29.58
CA SER A 293 -10.08 -4.00 29.52
C SER A 293 -10.85 -5.01 30.34
N ASP A 294 -12.10 -4.72 30.71
CA ASP A 294 -12.94 -5.54 31.60
C ASP A 294 -14.29 -5.92 31.00
N GLY A 295 -14.35 -6.04 29.68
CA GLY A 295 -15.54 -6.47 28.94
C GLY A 295 -15.78 -7.98 29.06
N ASP A 296 -17.01 -8.36 29.38
CA ASP A 296 -17.48 -9.72 29.57
C ASP A 296 -18.64 -10.02 28.61
N PRO A 297 -18.35 -10.58 27.42
CA PRO A 297 -19.37 -11.04 26.49
C PRO A 297 -19.97 -12.37 26.97
N GLN A 298 -21.31 -12.44 27.04
CA GLN A 298 -22.00 -13.68 27.37
C GLN A 298 -21.85 -14.70 26.23
N GLU A 299 -21.01 -15.72 26.43
CA GLU A 299 -20.81 -16.81 25.48
C GLU A 299 -22.13 -17.45 24.99
N GLY A 300 -22.32 -17.48 23.68
CA GLY A 300 -23.54 -18.00 23.04
C GLY A 300 -24.82 -17.20 23.32
N GLY A 301 -24.71 -16.07 24.03
CA GLY A 301 -25.79 -15.19 24.45
C GLY A 301 -25.67 -13.78 23.85
N SER A 302 -26.46 -12.85 24.37
CA SER A 302 -26.59 -11.48 23.82
C SER A 302 -26.37 -10.39 24.87
N ASN A 303 -25.90 -10.76 26.07
CA ASN A 303 -25.58 -9.80 27.11
C ASN A 303 -24.09 -9.48 27.10
N PHE A 304 -23.75 -8.21 27.32
CA PHE A 304 -22.38 -7.76 27.53
C PHE A 304 -22.31 -6.94 28.82
N THR A 305 -21.27 -7.16 29.63
CA THR A 305 -21.04 -6.40 30.86
C THR A 305 -19.62 -5.86 30.95
N SER A 306 -19.43 -4.73 31.64
CA SER A 306 -18.12 -4.22 32.03
C SER A 306 -18.22 -3.51 33.37
N ALA A 307 -17.36 -3.84 34.33
CA ALA A 307 -17.43 -3.26 35.67
C ALA A 307 -17.11 -1.75 35.67
N SER A 308 -16.23 -1.33 34.76
CA SER A 308 -15.84 0.05 34.52
C SER A 308 -16.69 0.75 33.45
N GLY A 309 -17.69 0.06 32.89
CA GLY A 309 -18.54 0.58 31.83
C GLY A 309 -19.19 1.91 32.18
N ASP A 310 -19.28 2.78 31.17
CA ASP A 310 -19.95 4.09 31.27
C ASP A 310 -20.95 4.28 30.13
N PHE A 311 -21.93 3.38 30.06
CA PHE A 311 -22.80 3.31 28.89
C PHE A 311 -23.93 4.34 28.86
N LEU A 312 -24.26 5.02 29.98
CA LEU A 312 -25.38 5.96 30.03
C LEU A 312 -24.97 7.44 30.08
N THR A 313 -23.83 7.78 30.69
CA THR A 313 -23.62 9.16 31.16
C THR A 313 -22.56 9.95 30.40
N THR A 314 -21.43 9.34 30.04
CA THR A 314 -20.32 10.09 29.43
C THR A 314 -20.49 10.25 27.92
N ALA A 315 -20.12 11.42 27.39
CA ALA A 315 -20.20 11.77 25.96
C ALA A 315 -21.58 11.55 25.30
N GLY A 316 -22.67 11.63 26.07
CA GLY A 316 -24.03 11.37 25.59
C GLY A 316 -24.46 9.91 25.65
N GLY A 317 -23.61 9.03 26.18
CA GLY A 317 -23.84 7.60 26.36
C GLY A 317 -23.75 6.80 25.06
N VAL A 318 -23.70 5.48 25.23
CA VAL A 318 -23.90 4.53 24.13
C VAL A 318 -25.33 4.67 23.62
N GLN A 319 -25.50 4.59 22.30
CA GLN A 319 -26.81 4.65 21.64
C GLN A 319 -27.16 3.31 20.99
N LEU A 320 -28.44 3.19 20.65
CA LEU A 320 -28.92 2.06 19.84
C LEU A 320 -28.26 2.10 18.47
N ALA A 321 -27.93 0.93 17.94
CA ALA A 321 -27.18 0.74 16.69
C ALA A 321 -25.70 1.16 16.73
N ASP A 322 -25.17 1.56 17.89
CA ASP A 322 -23.72 1.63 18.08
C ASP A 322 -23.10 0.24 17.87
N THR A 323 -21.84 0.21 17.46
CA THR A 323 -21.06 -1.02 17.38
C THR A 323 -20.27 -1.19 18.66
N LEU A 324 -20.40 -2.36 19.28
CA LEU A 324 -19.49 -2.88 20.29
C LEU A 324 -18.48 -3.78 19.57
N VAL A 325 -17.20 -3.46 19.72
CA VAL A 325 -16.09 -4.36 19.36
C VAL A 325 -15.47 -4.95 20.62
N VAL A 326 -15.14 -6.24 20.55
CA VAL A 326 -14.45 -7.01 21.60
C VAL A 326 -13.21 -7.62 20.96
N PHE A 327 -12.05 -7.36 21.56
CA PHE A 327 -10.75 -7.82 21.09
C PHE A 327 -10.44 -9.18 21.74
N GLY A 328 -11.02 -10.24 21.18
CA GLY A 328 -10.91 -11.59 21.72
C GLY A 328 -9.52 -12.18 21.52
N GLU A 329 -8.92 -11.91 20.36
CA GLU A 329 -7.60 -12.44 19.97
C GLU A 329 -6.45 -11.87 20.81
N ASP A 330 -6.62 -10.68 21.40
CA ASP A 330 -5.68 -10.11 22.37
C ASP A 330 -5.51 -10.95 23.64
N SER A 331 -6.43 -11.90 23.90
CA SER A 331 -6.43 -12.77 25.06
C SER A 331 -6.44 -14.23 24.64
N LEU A 332 -5.27 -14.87 24.65
CA LEU A 332 -5.05 -16.27 24.28
C LEU A 332 -6.16 -17.21 24.79
N GLY A 333 -6.76 -17.97 23.89
CA GLY A 333 -7.86 -18.89 24.18
C GLY A 333 -9.24 -18.22 24.23
N ASN A 334 -9.39 -16.99 23.72
CA ASN A 334 -10.66 -16.27 23.57
C ASN A 334 -10.88 -15.74 22.14
N GLU A 335 -10.16 -16.29 21.16
CA GLU A 335 -10.18 -15.91 19.75
C GLU A 335 -11.63 -16.01 19.19
N ASP A 336 -12.37 -17.04 19.60
CA ASP A 336 -13.80 -17.20 19.30
C ASP A 336 -14.66 -15.99 19.71
N LEU A 337 -14.28 -15.26 20.76
CA LEU A 337 -15.04 -14.14 21.32
C LEU A 337 -14.69 -12.80 20.69
N GLU A 338 -13.75 -12.76 19.75
CA GLU A 338 -13.55 -11.57 18.93
C GLU A 338 -14.84 -11.27 18.15
N SER A 339 -15.30 -10.02 18.26
CA SER A 339 -16.66 -9.71 17.84
C SER A 339 -16.84 -8.24 17.51
N ALA A 340 -17.65 -7.99 16.48
CA ALA A 340 -18.17 -6.69 16.12
C ALA A 340 -19.69 -6.78 15.97
N VAL A 341 -20.39 -6.31 16.99
CA VAL A 341 -21.84 -6.54 17.20
C VAL A 341 -22.59 -5.25 17.41
N THR A 342 -23.87 -5.26 17.05
CA THR A 342 -24.72 -4.07 17.12
C THR A 342 -25.41 -3.98 18.47
N VAL A 343 -25.36 -2.81 19.12
CA VAL A 343 -26.07 -2.55 20.38
C VAL A 343 -27.57 -2.48 20.15
N ALA A 344 -28.31 -3.39 20.79
CA ALA A 344 -29.77 -3.49 20.74
C ALA A 344 -30.48 -2.74 21.88
N SER A 345 -29.88 -2.70 23.07
CA SER A 345 -30.37 -1.92 24.20
C SER A 345 -29.28 -1.61 25.23
N ILE A 346 -29.42 -0.48 25.93
CA ILE A 346 -28.57 -0.11 27.07
C ILE A 346 -29.35 -0.46 28.34
N ASN A 347 -28.89 -1.47 29.08
CA ASN A 347 -29.60 -2.00 30.24
C ASN A 347 -29.27 -1.22 31.52
N SER A 348 -28.00 -0.79 31.64
CA SER A 348 -27.49 0.00 32.76
C SER A 348 -26.17 0.68 32.38
N GLN A 349 -25.54 1.37 33.34
CA GLN A 349 -24.21 1.95 33.20
C GLN A 349 -23.15 0.93 32.75
N THR A 350 -23.32 -0.34 33.11
CA THR A 350 -22.32 -1.41 32.97
C THR A 350 -22.83 -2.62 32.18
N SER A 351 -23.99 -2.52 31.52
CA SER A 351 -24.58 -3.64 30.77
C SER A 351 -25.29 -3.21 29.49
N LEU A 352 -25.05 -3.96 28.42
CA LEU A 352 -25.67 -3.82 27.10
C LEU A 352 -26.34 -5.14 26.68
N THR A 353 -27.37 -5.05 25.86
CA THR A 353 -27.87 -6.17 25.05
C THR A 353 -27.52 -5.91 23.60
N ILE A 354 -27.06 -6.94 22.88
CA ILE A 354 -26.64 -6.87 21.48
C ILE A 354 -27.60 -7.63 20.55
N VAL A 355 -27.58 -7.29 19.26
CA VAL A 355 -28.46 -7.86 18.23
C VAL A 355 -28.00 -9.27 17.87
N GLU A 356 -26.73 -9.40 17.48
CA GLU A 356 -26.11 -10.68 17.20
C GLU A 356 -25.69 -11.35 18.51
N ARG A 357 -25.81 -12.67 18.62
CA ARG A 357 -25.27 -13.37 19.80
C ARG A 357 -23.75 -13.48 19.68
N PHE A 358 -23.03 -13.43 20.80
CA PHE A 358 -21.63 -13.79 20.83
C PHE A 358 -21.44 -15.28 20.52
N ASN A 359 -20.27 -15.62 19.98
CA ASN A 359 -19.87 -17.02 19.84
C ASN A 359 -19.72 -17.68 21.22
N ARG A 360 -19.58 -19.01 21.22
CA ARG A 360 -19.12 -19.74 22.39
C ARG A 360 -17.60 -19.81 22.32
N ASN A 361 -16.94 -19.80 23.46
CA ASN A 361 -15.51 -20.01 23.52
C ASN A 361 -15.23 -21.51 23.64
N ASP A 362 -15.31 -22.23 22.51
CA ASP A 362 -15.28 -23.70 22.49
C ASP A 362 -14.29 -24.32 21.50
N GLU A 363 -13.28 -23.56 21.07
CA GLU A 363 -12.16 -24.04 20.25
C GLU A 363 -11.48 -25.32 20.78
N THR A 364 -11.50 -25.56 22.10
CA THR A 364 -10.92 -26.75 22.75
C THR A 364 -11.90 -27.91 22.96
N GLY A 365 -13.17 -27.76 22.60
CA GLY A 365 -14.22 -28.78 22.79
C GLY A 365 -14.79 -28.87 24.22
N THR A 366 -14.40 -27.96 25.11
CA THR A 366 -15.01 -27.78 26.44
C THR A 366 -15.30 -26.31 26.66
N ILE A 367 -16.50 -25.99 27.14
CA ILE A 367 -16.84 -24.63 27.57
C ILE A 367 -15.91 -24.29 28.74
N ASN A 368 -14.92 -23.46 28.49
CA ASN A 368 -14.09 -22.87 29.53
C ASN A 368 -14.50 -21.40 29.61
N ASN A 369 -15.44 -21.08 30.49
CA ASN A 369 -15.73 -19.69 30.85
C ASN A 369 -14.57 -19.18 31.71
N ASP A 370 -13.44 -18.91 31.07
CA ASP A 370 -12.22 -18.44 31.71
C ASP A 370 -12.33 -16.92 31.92
N PHE A 371 -13.26 -16.53 32.80
CA PHE A 371 -13.41 -15.17 33.35
C PHE A 371 -13.21 -14.04 32.33
N GLY A 372 -13.99 -14.09 31.23
CA GLY A 372 -13.98 -13.17 30.08
C GLY A 372 -13.87 -11.71 30.46
N ILE A 373 -12.64 -11.23 30.59
CA ILE A 373 -12.26 -9.86 30.84
C ILE A 373 -11.41 -9.50 29.63
N LEU A 374 -12.10 -8.96 28.63
CA LEU A 374 -11.55 -8.66 27.33
C LEU A 374 -11.51 -7.16 27.10
N PRO A 375 -10.50 -6.65 26.37
CA PRO A 375 -10.55 -5.31 25.83
C PRO A 375 -11.79 -5.14 24.95
N TYR A 376 -12.41 -3.96 25.04
CA TYR A 376 -13.55 -3.63 24.21
C TYR A 376 -13.61 -2.13 23.93
N ALA A 377 -14.33 -1.76 22.87
CA ALA A 377 -14.74 -0.38 22.62
C ALA A 377 -16.18 -0.33 22.09
N VAL A 378 -16.92 0.72 22.44
CA VAL A 378 -18.26 0.99 21.91
C VAL A 378 -18.29 2.35 21.26
N GLY A 379 -18.81 2.41 20.05
CA GLY A 379 -18.88 3.66 19.32
C GLY A 379 -19.62 3.53 18.00
N ARG A 380 -19.36 4.49 17.12
CA ARG A 380 -20.00 4.60 15.81
C ARG A 380 -19.04 5.25 14.80
N ALA A 381 -19.35 5.09 13.52
CA ALA A 381 -18.72 5.86 12.47
C ALA A 381 -19.43 7.22 12.30
N VAL A 382 -18.73 8.32 12.61
CA VAL A 382 -19.21 9.70 12.38
C VAL A 382 -18.34 10.41 11.35
N ASP A 383 -17.02 10.34 11.52
CA ASP A 383 -16.07 11.19 10.81
C ASP A 383 -15.35 10.44 9.67
N GLY A 384 -16.02 9.49 9.03
CA GLY A 384 -15.48 8.69 7.94
C GLY A 384 -16.46 7.61 7.49
N ASN A 385 -16.21 6.99 6.35
CA ASN A 385 -16.99 5.86 5.85
C ASN A 385 -16.08 4.72 5.38
N ILE A 386 -16.63 3.52 5.37
CA ILE A 386 -15.97 2.32 4.85
C ILE A 386 -16.95 1.63 3.90
N THR A 387 -16.46 1.13 2.77
CA THR A 387 -17.29 0.30 1.90
C THR A 387 -17.65 -0.98 2.64
N ALA A 388 -18.94 -1.15 2.95
CA ALA A 388 -19.39 -2.09 3.96
C ALA A 388 -19.24 -3.57 3.59
N THR A 389 -18.96 -3.90 2.33
CA THR A 389 -18.89 -5.29 1.87
C THR A 389 -17.81 -5.49 0.81
N ALA A 390 -17.10 -6.62 0.89
CA ALA A 390 -16.23 -7.12 -0.18
C ALA A 390 -16.34 -8.64 -0.28
N VAL A 391 -15.98 -9.20 -1.43
CA VAL A 391 -16.04 -10.65 -1.69
C VAL A 391 -14.63 -11.23 -1.59
N ILE A 392 -14.50 -12.37 -0.92
CA ILE A 392 -13.25 -13.15 -0.89
C ILE A 392 -12.95 -13.65 -2.31
N ASN A 393 -11.76 -13.33 -2.83
CA ASN A 393 -11.30 -13.80 -4.14
C ASN A 393 -10.70 -15.21 -4.06
N GLU A 394 -10.18 -15.72 -5.18
CA GLU A 394 -9.60 -17.07 -5.28
C GLU A 394 -8.33 -17.27 -4.43
N THR A 395 -7.66 -16.19 -4.03
CA THR A 395 -6.48 -16.23 -3.16
C THR A 395 -6.81 -16.01 -1.68
N GLY A 396 -8.10 -15.92 -1.33
CA GLY A 396 -8.54 -15.75 0.05
C GLY A 396 -8.51 -14.30 0.51
N VAL A 397 -8.43 -13.32 -0.39
CA VAL A 397 -8.31 -11.90 -0.04
C VAL A 397 -9.60 -11.16 -0.39
N ALA A 398 -10.06 -10.30 0.54
CA ALA A 398 -11.15 -9.37 0.31
C ALA A 398 -10.67 -7.94 0.59
N THR A 399 -10.88 -7.01 -0.34
CA THR A 399 -10.39 -5.62 -0.23
C THR A 399 -11.53 -4.62 -0.15
N THR A 400 -11.42 -3.65 0.75
CA THR A 400 -12.36 -2.54 0.92
C THR A 400 -11.63 -1.19 0.95
N ARG A 401 -12.38 -0.09 0.92
CA ARG A 401 -11.87 1.28 1.01
C ARG A 401 -12.48 2.00 2.21
N ILE A 402 -11.63 2.72 2.94
CA ILE A 402 -11.99 3.67 3.99
C ILE A 402 -11.79 5.08 3.44
N ASN A 403 -12.72 5.99 3.72
CA ASN A 403 -12.61 7.41 3.44
C ASN A 403 -12.73 8.22 4.74
N TYR A 404 -11.82 9.17 4.97
CA TYR A 404 -11.85 10.05 6.15
C TYR A 404 -11.35 11.46 5.80
N PRO A 405 -11.89 12.53 6.42
CA PRO A 405 -11.45 13.89 6.14
C PRO A 405 -10.10 14.20 6.80
N VAL A 406 -9.40 15.19 6.25
CA VAL A 406 -8.12 15.72 6.76
C VAL A 406 -8.15 16.07 8.26
N SER A 407 -9.32 16.49 8.78
CA SER A 407 -9.50 16.81 10.19
C SER A 407 -9.33 15.62 11.14
N GLN A 408 -9.34 14.39 10.60
CA GLN A 408 -9.20 13.15 11.35
C GLN A 408 -7.78 12.57 11.30
N LEU A 409 -6.84 13.19 10.57
CA LEU A 409 -5.48 12.68 10.46
C LEU A 409 -4.85 12.42 11.82
N GLY A 410 -4.36 11.21 12.04
CA GLY A 410 -3.74 10.78 13.28
C GLY A 410 -4.69 10.40 14.40
N ARG A 411 -6.01 10.57 14.24
CA ARG A 411 -7.03 10.14 15.22
C ARG A 411 -7.26 8.62 15.10
N ILE A 412 -7.54 7.97 16.23
CA ILE A 412 -7.79 6.53 16.28
C ILE A 412 -9.13 6.16 15.64
N ALA A 413 -9.18 4.99 15.01
CA ALA A 413 -10.37 4.29 14.57
C ALA A 413 -10.19 2.80 14.87
N ALA A 414 -11.27 2.09 15.19
CA ALA A 414 -11.28 0.63 15.13
C ALA A 414 -11.95 0.22 13.83
N VAL A 415 -11.31 -0.66 13.08
CA VAL A 415 -11.82 -1.26 11.85
C VAL A 415 -12.09 -2.72 12.13
N PHE A 416 -13.12 -3.27 11.51
CA PHE A 416 -13.43 -4.68 11.68
C PHE A 416 -13.90 -5.29 10.36
N VAL A 417 -13.70 -6.59 10.25
CA VAL A 417 -14.26 -7.43 9.20
C VAL A 417 -14.94 -8.62 9.83
N LYS A 418 -16.11 -9.02 9.31
CA LYS A 418 -16.79 -10.23 9.76
C LYS A 418 -17.41 -11.02 8.62
N GLY A 419 -17.41 -12.34 8.79
CA GLY A 419 -17.96 -13.30 7.84
C GLY A 419 -18.66 -14.46 8.53
N GLN A 420 -19.22 -15.37 7.73
CA GLN A 420 -19.89 -16.57 8.23
C GLN A 420 -18.96 -17.77 8.15
N GLY A 421 -18.68 -18.36 9.31
CA GLY A 421 -17.90 -19.59 9.41
C GLY A 421 -18.77 -20.85 9.48
N GLY A 422 -18.24 -21.87 10.15
CA GLY A 422 -18.89 -23.18 10.28
C GLY A 422 -20.26 -23.15 10.97
N ASN A 423 -21.13 -24.09 10.59
CA ASN A 423 -22.44 -24.30 11.18
C ASN A 423 -22.41 -25.49 12.15
N ASN A 424 -22.56 -25.20 13.44
CA ASN A 424 -22.65 -26.20 14.51
C ASN A 424 -24.09 -26.31 15.00
N ASN A 425 -24.78 -27.39 14.62
CA ASN A 425 -26.16 -27.70 15.03
C ASN A 425 -27.18 -26.56 14.76
N GLY A 426 -27.06 -25.86 13.64
CA GLY A 426 -27.94 -24.76 13.24
C GLY A 426 -27.49 -23.38 13.75
N ILE A 427 -26.35 -23.31 14.44
CA ILE A 427 -25.72 -22.06 14.88
C ILE A 427 -24.50 -21.82 13.99
N ILE A 428 -24.54 -20.75 13.21
CA ILE A 428 -23.42 -20.29 12.39
C ILE A 428 -22.48 -19.49 13.29
N LYS A 429 -21.19 -19.85 13.32
CA LYS A 429 -20.13 -19.06 13.98
C LYS A 429 -19.87 -17.80 13.13
N THR A 430 -19.79 -16.65 13.78
CA THR A 430 -19.29 -15.43 13.11
C THR A 430 -17.78 -15.41 13.26
N VAL A 431 -17.04 -15.33 12.16
CA VAL A 431 -15.60 -15.09 12.19
C VAL A 431 -15.42 -13.59 12.07
N THR A 432 -14.69 -12.97 13.00
CA THR A 432 -14.48 -11.53 13.06
C THR A 432 -13.00 -11.30 13.29
N ASP A 433 -12.48 -10.22 12.73
CA ASP A 433 -11.24 -9.63 13.18
C ASP A 433 -11.44 -8.11 13.39
N VAL A 434 -10.78 -7.55 14.39
CA VAL A 434 -10.87 -6.15 14.80
C VAL A 434 -9.47 -5.58 15.04
N ASP A 435 -9.13 -4.51 14.32
CA ASP A 435 -7.86 -3.82 14.49
C ASP A 435 -8.05 -2.34 14.86
N LEU A 436 -7.12 -1.82 15.66
CA LEU A 436 -7.02 -0.40 16.00
C LEU A 436 -6.01 0.27 15.09
N THR A 437 -6.47 1.22 14.30
CA THR A 437 -5.63 2.01 13.40
C THR A 437 -5.74 3.49 13.72
N ALA A 438 -4.69 4.26 13.41
CA ALA A 438 -4.77 5.72 13.40
C ALA A 438 -4.82 6.18 11.96
N PHE A 439 -5.76 7.06 11.61
CA PHE A 439 -5.91 7.53 10.24
C PHE A 439 -4.58 8.12 9.70
N PRO A 440 -3.96 7.49 8.70
CA PRO A 440 -2.64 7.90 8.24
C PRO A 440 -2.69 9.17 7.39
N GLY A 441 -1.59 9.94 7.39
CA GLY A 441 -1.32 10.98 6.39
C GLY A 441 -0.52 10.40 5.22
N VAL A 442 -0.45 11.15 4.11
CA VAL A 442 0.14 10.67 2.86
C VAL A 442 1.64 10.99 2.76
N GLU A 443 2.40 10.13 2.10
CA GLU A 443 3.80 10.33 1.71
C GLU A 443 3.93 10.25 0.18
N GLY A 444 4.87 10.96 -0.43
CA GLY A 444 5.12 10.87 -1.88
C GLY A 444 4.06 11.54 -2.76
N PHE A 445 3.08 12.24 -2.17
CA PHE A 445 2.02 12.93 -2.92
C PHE A 445 2.62 13.99 -3.85
N ASN A 446 2.39 13.86 -5.16
CA ASN A 446 2.97 14.72 -6.21
C ASN A 446 4.49 14.86 -6.11
N GLU A 447 5.18 13.74 -5.85
CA GLU A 447 6.65 13.68 -5.71
C GLU A 447 7.19 14.54 -4.54
N GLN A 448 6.31 14.98 -3.63
CA GLN A 448 6.70 15.69 -2.41
C GLN A 448 6.92 14.71 -1.26
N ASN A 449 7.75 15.11 -0.30
CA ASN A 449 7.97 14.37 0.95
C ASN A 449 7.23 15.04 2.11
N SER A 450 6.91 14.28 3.15
CA SER A 450 6.50 14.87 4.43
C SER A 450 7.60 15.79 4.97
N THR A 451 7.18 16.81 5.72
CA THR A 451 8.10 17.83 6.22
C THR A 451 8.11 17.87 7.74
N LEU A 452 9.29 18.03 8.32
CA LEU A 452 9.49 18.37 9.72
C LEU A 452 10.35 19.64 9.76
N THR A 453 9.78 20.72 10.30
CA THR A 453 10.43 22.04 10.35
C THR A 453 10.57 22.49 11.79
N VAL A 454 11.64 23.25 12.06
CA VAL A 454 11.90 23.85 13.37
C VAL A 454 12.10 25.35 13.24
N SER A 455 11.57 26.10 14.19
CA SER A 455 11.67 27.56 14.21
C SER A 455 11.80 28.10 15.65
N PRO A 456 12.82 28.92 15.96
CA PRO A 456 13.94 29.28 15.08
C PRO A 456 14.88 28.09 14.81
N ASN A 457 15.57 28.11 13.67
CA ASN A 457 16.62 27.15 13.33
C ASN A 457 18.02 27.52 13.88
N ILE A 458 18.14 28.66 14.58
CA ILE A 458 19.37 29.10 15.24
C ILE A 458 19.08 29.75 16.59
N ILE A 459 19.83 29.37 17.62
CA ILE A 459 19.68 29.89 18.98
C ILE A 459 21.03 30.23 19.64
N PRO A 460 21.07 31.24 20.53
CA PRO A 460 22.21 31.48 21.41
C PRO A 460 22.51 30.33 22.36
N GLY A 461 23.80 30.08 22.57
CA GLY A 461 24.32 29.17 23.58
C GLY A 461 24.25 29.75 24.98
N ASN A 462 24.14 28.88 25.98
CA ASN A 462 24.08 29.21 27.41
C ASN A 462 22.84 29.99 27.86
N VAL A 463 21.76 29.96 27.08
CA VAL A 463 20.48 30.59 27.42
C VAL A 463 19.30 29.66 27.08
N SER A 464 18.11 30.06 27.51
CA SER A 464 16.85 29.36 27.22
C SER A 464 16.08 30.10 26.12
N VAL A 465 15.66 29.38 25.08
CA VAL A 465 14.92 29.90 23.94
C VAL A 465 13.72 29.01 23.65
N GLY A 466 12.55 29.63 23.47
CA GLY A 466 11.36 28.94 23.02
C GLY A 466 11.40 28.65 21.52
N PHE A 467 10.94 27.48 21.11
CA PHE A 467 10.91 27.06 19.71
C PHE A 467 9.63 26.30 19.39
N VAL A 468 9.35 26.17 18.10
CA VAL A 468 8.22 25.41 17.55
C VAL A 468 8.76 24.37 16.58
N VAL A 469 8.23 23.15 16.64
CA VAL A 469 8.45 22.10 15.65
C VAL A 469 7.11 21.78 15.00
N CYS A 470 7.05 21.77 13.67
CA CYS A 470 5.85 21.47 12.90
C CYS A 470 6.08 20.27 11.98
N ILE A 471 5.07 19.42 11.88
CA ILE A 471 5.01 18.28 10.96
C ILE A 471 3.81 18.43 10.04
N ALA A 472 4.05 18.24 8.75
CA ALA A 472 3.01 18.06 7.75
C ALA A 472 3.31 16.84 6.87
N ASP A 473 2.25 16.23 6.35
CA ASP A 473 2.36 15.15 5.37
C ASP A 473 2.83 15.67 3.99
N SER A 474 3.04 14.80 3.00
CA SER A 474 3.49 15.25 1.67
C SER A 474 2.46 16.09 0.92
N ALA A 475 1.18 16.02 1.30
CA ALA A 475 0.13 16.92 0.82
C ALA A 475 0.08 18.26 1.58
N ARG A 476 1.04 18.49 2.48
CA ARG A 476 1.19 19.68 3.33
C ARG A 476 0.06 19.85 4.35
N ASN A 477 -0.66 18.78 4.67
CA ASN A 477 -1.64 18.80 5.74
C ASN A 477 -0.96 18.57 7.09
N PRO A 478 -1.36 19.31 8.13
CA PRO A 478 -0.77 19.17 9.46
C PRO A 478 -0.99 17.77 10.01
N LEU A 479 -0.01 17.25 10.77
CA LEU A 479 -0.10 15.93 11.41
C LEU A 479 -0.20 16.07 12.95
N PRO A 480 -1.41 16.00 13.53
CA PRO A 480 -1.62 16.09 14.97
C PRO A 480 -1.25 14.80 15.74
N GLY A 481 -1.06 14.95 17.05
CA GLY A 481 -0.83 13.86 18.00
C GLY A 481 0.52 13.16 17.86
N ARG A 482 1.44 13.71 17.06
CA ARG A 482 2.77 13.14 16.84
C ARG A 482 3.71 13.53 17.97
N ALA A 483 4.47 12.55 18.45
CA ALA A 483 5.55 12.79 19.39
C ALA A 483 6.78 13.28 18.63
N ILE A 484 7.41 14.35 19.12
CA ILE A 484 8.68 14.84 18.59
C ILE A 484 9.78 14.39 19.53
N ALA A 485 10.68 13.57 19.02
CA ALA A 485 11.89 13.22 19.72
C ALA A 485 13.05 14.11 19.26
N PHE A 486 14.04 14.28 20.14
CA PHE A 486 15.17 15.14 19.90
C PHE A 486 16.49 14.52 20.36
N SER A 487 17.60 15.01 19.80
CA SER A 487 18.95 14.69 20.24
C SER A 487 19.87 15.90 20.09
N TYR A 488 20.74 16.09 21.07
CA TYR A 488 21.77 17.12 21.08
C TYR A 488 23.08 16.54 20.53
N VAL A 489 23.66 17.20 19.55
CA VAL A 489 24.90 16.78 18.86
C VAL A 489 25.90 17.93 18.82
N GLY A 490 27.20 17.63 18.72
CA GLY A 490 28.28 18.63 18.61
C GLY A 490 29.30 18.68 19.76
N GLY A 491 29.11 17.88 20.82
CA GLY A 491 30.16 17.50 21.77
C GLY A 491 30.66 18.55 22.79
N ASN A 492 30.25 19.82 22.67
CA ASN A 492 30.57 20.87 23.64
C ASN A 492 29.32 21.37 24.37
N GLY A 493 29.33 21.29 25.71
CA GLY A 493 28.20 21.71 26.54
C GLY A 493 27.11 20.64 26.66
N GLN A 494 25.98 21.04 27.25
CA GLN A 494 24.79 20.23 27.42
C GLN A 494 23.59 20.94 26.79
N GLY A 495 22.88 20.24 25.90
CA GLY A 495 21.57 20.63 25.42
C GLY A 495 20.47 20.01 26.26
N ILE A 496 19.44 20.79 26.57
CA ILE A 496 18.29 20.40 27.37
C ILE A 496 17.03 20.87 26.63
N ILE A 497 16.09 19.99 26.35
CA ILE A 497 14.75 20.36 25.88
C ILE A 497 13.75 19.90 26.93
N ASP A 498 12.87 20.80 27.36
CA ASP A 498 11.81 20.52 28.34
C ASP A 498 12.34 19.85 29.64
N GLY A 499 13.53 20.26 30.06
CA GLY A 499 14.21 19.70 31.24
C GLY A 499 14.93 18.36 31.02
N GLN A 500 14.81 17.75 29.84
CA GLN A 500 15.49 16.51 29.47
C GLN A 500 16.85 16.78 28.82
N THR A 501 17.93 16.20 29.35
CA THR A 501 19.32 16.46 28.91
C THR A 501 19.78 15.50 27.82
N GLY A 502 20.44 16.02 26.79
CA GLY A 502 21.05 15.24 25.72
C GLY A 502 20.05 14.80 24.67
N SER A 503 19.19 13.84 24.98
CA SER A 503 18.17 13.33 24.05
C SER A 503 16.90 12.97 24.80
N GLY A 504 15.76 13.04 24.14
CA GLY A 504 14.47 12.76 24.78
C GLY A 504 13.30 12.92 23.82
N VAL A 505 12.11 13.03 24.38
CA VAL A 505 10.86 13.31 23.66
C VAL A 505 10.27 14.59 24.24
N MET A 506 9.90 15.55 23.41
CA MET A 506 9.23 16.77 23.85
C MET A 506 8.00 16.44 24.70
N ASP A 507 7.73 17.26 25.71
CA ASP A 507 6.65 16.99 26.67
C ASP A 507 5.26 17.05 26.00
N GLN A 508 5.12 17.89 24.98
CA GLN A 508 3.88 18.10 24.23
C GLN A 508 3.93 17.46 22.84
N ARG A 509 2.84 16.80 22.46
CA ARG A 509 2.62 16.30 21.10
C ARG A 509 2.19 17.43 20.17
N THR A 510 2.25 17.19 18.87
CA THR A 510 1.74 18.16 17.88
C THR A 510 0.24 18.39 18.07
N GLY A 511 -0.18 19.66 18.06
CA GLY A 511 -1.58 20.05 18.10
C GLY A 511 -2.28 19.86 16.76
N MET A 512 -3.53 20.34 16.66
CA MET A 512 -4.33 20.26 15.42
C MET A 512 -3.69 20.97 14.21
N ASN A 513 -2.79 21.91 14.46
CA ASN A 513 -2.01 22.60 13.43
C ASN A 513 -0.72 21.87 13.06
N GLY A 514 -0.50 20.65 13.56
CA GLY A 514 0.71 19.87 13.28
C GLY A 514 1.95 20.36 14.01
N CYS A 515 1.82 21.32 14.92
CA CYS A 515 2.96 21.94 15.60
C CYS A 515 2.94 21.69 17.11
N THR A 516 4.13 21.62 17.72
CA THR A 516 4.35 21.59 19.17
C THR A 516 5.37 22.64 19.58
N TYR A 517 5.28 23.12 20.83
CA TYR A 517 6.17 24.13 21.40
C TYR A 517 7.07 23.50 22.46
N GLY A 518 8.33 23.92 22.49
CA GLY A 518 9.31 23.49 23.49
C GLY A 518 10.22 24.61 23.95
N ILE A 519 10.97 24.35 25.02
CA ILE A 519 12.01 25.25 25.53
C ILE A 519 13.37 24.56 25.42
N ALA A 520 14.22 25.08 24.55
CA ALA A 520 15.60 24.64 24.42
C ALA A 520 16.48 25.47 25.37
N SER A 521 17.25 24.79 26.21
CA SER A 521 18.25 25.41 27.09
C SER A 521 19.60 24.76 26.82
N THR A 522 20.66 25.56 26.83
CA THR A 522 22.02 25.03 26.68
C THR A 522 22.90 25.52 27.82
N THR A 523 23.91 24.75 28.21
CA THR A 523 24.90 25.15 29.24
C THR A 523 26.29 24.66 28.86
N GLY A 524 27.34 25.36 29.28
CA GLY A 524 28.73 24.98 29.00
C GLY A 524 29.15 25.04 27.53
N VAL A 525 28.39 25.73 26.67
CA VAL A 525 28.72 25.93 25.27
C VAL A 525 29.87 26.95 25.18
N ILE A 526 31.00 26.54 24.61
CA ILE A 526 32.21 27.36 24.44
C ILE A 526 32.45 27.71 22.96
N PRO A 527 33.11 28.84 22.65
CA PRO A 527 33.46 29.20 21.27
C PRO A 527 34.39 28.17 20.62
N GLY A 528 34.08 27.67 19.41
CA GLY A 528 34.99 26.70 18.75
C GLY A 528 34.61 26.04 17.41
N ASN A 529 33.34 25.78 17.08
CA ASN A 529 32.85 25.38 15.73
C ASN A 529 31.32 25.28 15.79
N SER A 530 30.56 26.12 15.08
CA SER A 530 29.11 26.29 15.34
C SER A 530 28.20 25.38 14.49
N SER A 531 28.56 25.05 13.25
CA SER A 531 27.67 24.37 12.29
C SER A 531 27.41 22.88 12.56
N THR A 532 27.94 22.34 13.67
CA THR A 532 27.74 20.95 14.11
C THR A 532 27.15 20.82 15.51
N ASN A 533 26.94 21.94 16.22
CA ASN A 533 26.44 21.94 17.58
C ASN A 533 24.98 22.37 17.63
N GLY A 534 24.10 21.52 18.14
CA GLY A 534 22.69 21.84 18.23
C GLY A 534 21.77 20.65 18.38
N PHE A 535 20.50 20.86 18.03
CA PHE A 535 19.45 19.86 18.21
C PHE A 535 18.98 19.30 16.88
N ASN A 536 18.85 17.98 16.84
CA ASN A 536 18.14 17.24 15.82
C ASN A 536 16.78 16.79 16.31
N PHE A 537 15.75 16.86 15.46
CA PHE A 537 14.38 16.49 15.75
C PHE A 537 13.89 15.41 14.79
N PHE A 538 13.09 14.48 15.32
CA PHE A 538 12.59 13.34 14.58
C PHE A 538 11.20 12.93 15.06
N ALA A 539 10.38 12.46 14.13
CA ALA A 539 9.05 11.90 14.39
C ALA A 539 8.91 10.58 13.61
N GLY A 540 9.07 9.46 14.32
CA GLY A 540 9.25 8.17 13.65
C GLY A 540 10.53 8.17 12.81
N THR A 541 10.41 7.90 11.51
CA THR A 541 11.51 7.93 10.54
C THR A 541 11.73 9.32 9.93
N LEU A 542 10.79 10.25 10.10
CA LEU A 542 10.89 11.59 9.56
C LEU A 542 11.89 12.41 10.37
N THR A 543 12.90 12.96 9.71
CA THR A 543 13.88 13.89 10.27
C THR A 543 13.61 15.30 9.79
N CYS A 544 14.04 16.29 10.56
CA CYS A 544 13.95 17.67 10.10
C CYS A 544 14.65 17.88 8.75
N ASP A 545 14.13 18.82 7.97
CA ASP A 545 14.78 19.26 6.77
C ASP A 545 15.92 20.26 7.11
N THR A 546 17.17 19.88 6.81
CA THR A 546 18.34 20.76 6.94
C THR A 546 18.79 21.32 5.60
N THR A 547 18.12 20.98 4.49
CA THR A 547 18.50 21.45 3.16
C THR A 547 18.38 22.98 3.06
N GLY A 548 19.36 23.62 2.42
CA GLY A 548 19.43 25.09 2.30
C GLY A 548 19.97 25.83 3.54
N THR A 549 20.01 25.23 4.73
CA THR A 549 20.42 25.94 5.97
C THR A 549 21.94 26.03 6.18
N GLY A 550 22.74 25.24 5.45
CA GLY A 550 24.19 25.17 5.65
C GLY A 550 24.63 24.52 6.97
N SER A 551 23.68 24.01 7.77
CA SER A 551 23.91 23.36 9.07
C SER A 551 23.78 21.84 8.97
N SER A 552 24.48 21.13 9.85
CA SER A 552 24.33 19.67 10.02
C SER A 552 23.30 19.30 11.10
N VAL A 553 22.66 20.30 11.70
CA VAL A 553 21.63 20.16 12.72
C VAL A 553 20.38 20.97 12.39
N CYS A 554 19.20 20.54 12.86
CA CYS A 554 17.94 21.25 12.63
C CYS A 554 17.94 22.64 13.28
N MET A 555 18.43 22.71 14.52
CA MET A 555 18.52 23.95 15.29
C MET A 555 19.95 24.12 15.79
N GLU A 556 20.68 25.06 15.18
CA GLU A 556 22.06 25.36 15.52
C GLU A 556 22.15 26.15 16.83
N VAL A 557 23.13 25.80 17.66
CA VAL A 557 23.47 26.48 18.90
C VAL A 557 24.79 27.23 18.71
N VAL A 558 24.71 28.55 18.67
CA VAL A 558 25.86 29.41 18.41
C VAL A 558 26.48 29.89 19.72
N ALA A 559 27.82 29.86 19.80
CA ALA A 559 28.55 30.16 21.02
C ALA A 559 28.48 31.65 21.46
N PRO A 560 28.74 31.96 22.75
CA PRO A 560 28.51 33.28 23.34
C PRO A 560 29.57 34.35 23.00
N SER A 561 30.03 34.42 21.75
CA SER A 561 30.98 35.45 21.30
C SER A 561 30.52 36.19 20.04
N SER A 562 29.53 35.66 19.34
CA SER A 562 28.88 36.28 18.18
C SER A 562 27.48 36.71 18.58
N GLY A 563 27.09 37.96 18.25
CA GLY A 563 25.68 38.33 18.28
C GLY A 563 24.89 37.46 17.30
N ILE A 564 23.62 37.23 17.58
CA ILE A 564 22.76 36.32 16.78
C ILE A 564 21.47 37.05 16.47
N LEU A 565 21.03 36.94 15.22
CA LEU A 565 19.69 37.26 14.80
C LEU A 565 19.00 35.96 14.46
N ASN A 566 17.86 35.67 15.05
CA ASN A 566 17.04 34.51 14.66
C ASN A 566 15.66 34.96 14.18
N ALA A 567 14.97 34.08 13.47
CA ALA A 567 13.66 34.33 12.90
C ALA A 567 12.67 33.24 13.33
N ASN A 568 11.44 33.64 13.65
CA ASN A 568 10.34 32.74 13.94
C ASN A 568 9.06 33.19 13.21
N PRO A 569 8.58 32.44 12.19
CA PRO A 569 9.21 31.23 11.65
C PRO A 569 10.49 31.53 10.86
N SER A 570 11.45 30.60 10.84
CA SER A 570 12.67 30.66 10.00
C SER A 570 12.49 30.00 8.63
N SER A 571 11.36 29.34 8.42
CA SER A 571 10.94 28.78 7.14
C SER A 571 9.42 28.82 7.04
N PHE A 572 8.88 29.07 5.85
CA PHE A 572 7.44 29.12 5.62
C PHE A 572 7.07 28.40 4.32
N ILE A 573 6.17 27.43 4.44
CA ILE A 573 5.60 26.70 3.32
C ILE A 573 4.16 27.21 3.13
N GLY A 574 3.88 27.86 2.00
CA GLY A 574 2.54 28.38 1.72
C GLY A 574 2.52 29.74 1.00
N ARG A 575 1.36 30.42 1.07
CA ARG A 575 1.07 31.67 0.35
C ARG A 575 0.35 32.69 1.24
N GLY A 576 0.28 33.94 0.79
CA GLY A 576 -0.37 35.03 1.50
C GLY A 576 0.61 35.84 2.32
N THR A 577 0.22 36.28 3.51
CA THR A 577 1.10 37.07 4.40
C THR A 577 1.49 36.28 5.64
N VAL A 578 2.77 36.27 5.97
CA VAL A 578 3.29 35.70 7.21
C VAL A 578 3.95 36.79 8.06
N SER A 579 3.67 36.77 9.35
CA SER A 579 4.37 37.60 10.32
C SER A 579 5.54 36.83 10.90
N ILE A 580 6.74 37.41 10.79
CA ILE A 580 7.98 36.84 11.30
C ILE A 580 8.45 37.70 12.47
N THR A 581 8.73 37.06 13.59
CA THR A 581 9.37 37.67 14.75
C THR A 581 10.86 37.40 14.67
N LEU A 582 11.64 38.46 14.48
CA LEU A 582 13.09 38.43 14.53
C LEU A 582 13.53 38.71 15.97
N THR A 583 14.48 37.96 16.53
CA THR A 583 15.04 38.26 17.87
C THR A 583 16.54 38.43 17.79
N LEU A 584 17.02 39.60 18.23
CA LEU A 584 18.43 39.96 18.25
C LEU A 584 19.03 39.78 19.65
N TYR A 585 20.09 38.98 19.71
CA TYR A 585 20.89 38.73 20.91
C TYR A 585 22.30 39.28 20.75
N ASP A 586 22.87 39.78 21.84
CA ASP A 586 24.28 40.11 21.94
C ASP A 586 25.14 38.83 22.06
N GLY A 587 26.47 39.00 22.08
CA GLY A 587 27.39 37.88 22.26
C GLY A 587 27.14 37.09 23.54
N SER A 588 26.59 37.68 24.60
CA SER A 588 26.28 36.96 25.84
C SER A 588 24.91 36.27 25.85
N GLY A 589 24.19 36.28 24.72
CA GLY A 589 22.84 35.72 24.62
C GLY A 589 21.77 36.62 25.26
N GLN A 590 22.07 37.88 25.57
CA GLN A 590 21.09 38.83 26.10
C GLN A 590 20.40 39.58 24.95
N PRO A 591 19.08 39.86 25.06
CA PRO A 591 18.37 40.60 24.02
C PRO A 591 18.86 42.04 23.88
N ILE A 592 18.96 42.54 22.66
CA ILE A 592 19.37 43.93 22.37
C ILE A 592 18.14 44.78 22.06
N GLU A 593 17.84 45.78 22.90
CA GLU A 593 16.77 46.77 22.67
C GLU A 593 17.21 47.93 21.76
N GLY A 594 16.30 48.45 20.94
CA GLY A 594 16.48 49.68 20.17
C GLY A 594 17.33 49.54 18.90
N ALA A 595 17.71 48.32 18.50
CA ALA A 595 18.45 48.06 17.29
C ALA A 595 17.55 48.16 16.05
N SER A 596 18.10 48.73 14.97
CA SER A 596 17.45 48.72 13.65
C SER A 596 17.84 47.47 12.88
N ILE A 597 16.83 46.81 12.29
CA ILE A 597 16.99 45.65 11.41
C ILE A 597 16.46 46.04 10.03
N SER A 598 17.18 45.65 8.99
CA SER A 598 16.78 45.78 7.60
C SER A 598 16.72 44.41 6.94
N GLY A 599 15.93 44.24 5.91
CA GLY A 599 15.96 43.02 5.12
C GLY A 599 15.52 43.22 3.68
N SER A 600 15.82 42.22 2.87
CA SER A 600 15.47 42.14 1.45
C SER A 600 15.07 40.72 1.10
N CYS A 601 14.15 40.58 0.15
CA CYS A 601 13.73 39.29 -0.36
C CYS A 601 14.15 39.11 -1.82
N ASP A 602 14.39 37.85 -2.19
CA ASP A 602 14.72 37.45 -3.55
C ASP A 602 13.66 37.90 -4.57
N GLN A 603 14.12 38.21 -5.77
CA GLN A 603 13.24 38.38 -6.93
C GLN A 603 13.00 37.02 -7.56
N VAL A 604 11.85 36.41 -7.25
CA VAL A 604 11.51 35.07 -7.75
C VAL A 604 10.76 35.18 -9.08
N ALA A 605 11.35 34.68 -10.16
CA ALA A 605 10.70 34.68 -11.48
C ALA A 605 9.47 33.76 -11.47
N GLY A 606 8.33 34.27 -11.94
CA GLY A 606 7.06 33.52 -11.95
C GLY A 606 6.28 33.55 -10.63
N GLY A 607 6.81 34.20 -9.58
CA GLY A 607 6.15 34.40 -8.29
C GLY A 607 6.38 35.81 -7.74
N SER A 608 6.05 36.01 -6.46
CA SER A 608 6.45 37.20 -5.72
C SER A 608 6.77 36.88 -4.25
N LEU A 609 7.83 37.53 -3.77
CA LEU A 609 8.26 37.47 -2.38
C LEU A 609 8.72 38.86 -1.97
N GLY A 610 8.19 39.40 -0.86
CA GLY A 610 8.54 40.75 -0.46
C GLY A 610 8.00 41.18 0.89
N THR A 611 8.72 42.10 1.54
CA THR A 611 8.29 42.70 2.81
C THR A 611 7.14 43.68 2.59
N VAL A 612 6.04 43.48 3.31
CA VAL A 612 4.87 44.37 3.32
C VAL A 612 5.01 45.47 4.37
N SER A 613 5.54 45.12 5.54
CA SER A 613 5.77 46.07 6.65
C SER A 613 6.89 45.58 7.58
N GLY A 614 7.51 46.51 8.31
CA GLY A 614 8.69 46.22 9.13
C GLY A 614 9.97 46.04 8.30
N PRO A 615 11.07 45.56 8.91
CA PRO A 615 11.22 45.20 10.32
C PRO A 615 11.01 46.39 11.27
N THR A 616 10.48 46.17 12.46
CA THR A 616 10.42 47.21 13.51
C THR A 616 11.79 47.39 14.19
N VAL A 617 11.95 48.43 15.00
CA VAL A 617 13.09 48.45 15.95
C VAL A 617 12.90 47.38 17.01
N THR A 618 13.99 46.83 17.54
CA THR A 618 13.91 45.80 18.56
C THR A 618 13.34 46.35 19.87
N ASN A 619 12.43 45.62 20.50
CA ASN A 619 11.88 45.95 21.81
C ASN A 619 12.81 45.49 22.96
N ALA A 620 12.38 45.66 24.22
CA ALA A 620 13.14 45.23 25.40
C ALA A 620 13.46 43.72 25.46
N SER A 621 12.74 42.89 24.70
CA SER A 621 13.01 41.45 24.53
C SER A 621 13.85 41.15 23.28
N GLY A 622 14.42 42.18 22.64
CA GLY A 622 15.24 42.03 21.43
C GLY A 622 14.42 41.74 20.17
N GLN A 623 13.08 41.81 20.25
CA GLN A 623 12.20 41.37 19.17
C GLN A 623 11.85 42.50 18.20
N SER A 624 11.88 42.19 16.91
CA SER A 624 11.40 43.00 15.80
C SER A 624 10.42 42.20 14.96
N THR A 625 9.32 42.79 14.53
CA THR A 625 8.33 42.12 13.67
C THR A 625 8.43 42.59 12.23
N VAL A 626 8.37 41.66 11.28
CA VAL A 626 8.25 41.93 9.84
C VAL A 626 7.08 41.12 9.27
N VAL A 627 6.37 41.68 8.30
CA VAL A 627 5.32 40.96 7.55
C VAL A 627 5.82 40.77 6.13
N VAL A 628 5.83 39.53 5.66
CA VAL A 628 6.26 39.16 4.30
C VAL A 628 5.05 38.64 3.53
N ALA A 629 4.88 39.11 2.30
CA ALA A 629 3.93 38.56 1.33
C ALA A 629 4.64 37.51 0.47
N VAL A 630 3.97 36.40 0.26
CA VAL A 630 4.47 35.19 -0.41
C VAL A 630 3.46 34.74 -1.45
N SER A 631 3.94 34.53 -2.67
CA SER A 631 3.17 34.06 -3.81
C SER A 631 4.12 33.23 -4.68
N LEU A 632 4.37 31.99 -4.26
CA LEU A 632 5.41 31.13 -4.84
C LEU A 632 4.83 29.87 -5.49
N ASP A 633 3.51 29.73 -5.60
CA ASP A 633 2.91 28.57 -6.25
C ASP A 633 3.19 28.60 -7.76
N ALA A 634 3.57 27.47 -8.36
CA ALA A 634 3.89 27.39 -9.80
C ALA A 634 3.55 26.02 -10.41
N PRO A 635 3.29 25.94 -11.74
CA PRO A 635 3.00 24.68 -12.42
C PRO A 635 4.18 23.70 -12.33
N ASP A 636 3.90 22.41 -12.19
CA ASP A 636 4.89 21.32 -12.21
C ASP A 636 5.98 21.44 -11.12
N GLY A 637 5.62 22.07 -9.99
CA GLY A 637 6.49 22.23 -8.82
C GLY A 637 6.58 23.67 -8.32
N GLY A 638 6.44 23.86 -7.01
CA GLY A 638 6.46 25.19 -6.37
C GLY A 638 7.82 25.88 -6.47
N LEU A 639 7.80 27.22 -6.40
CA LEU A 639 9.01 28.05 -6.41
C LEU A 639 9.62 28.18 -5.00
N ASN A 640 10.91 28.48 -4.94
CA ASN A 640 11.62 28.76 -3.70
C ASN A 640 12.19 30.19 -3.71
N GLY A 641 12.28 30.80 -2.53
CA GLY A 641 12.91 32.11 -2.35
C GLY A 641 13.30 32.37 -0.91
N THR A 642 14.20 33.33 -0.71
CA THR A 642 14.74 33.68 0.62
C THR A 642 14.51 35.16 0.91
N CYS A 643 14.21 35.47 2.17
CA CYS A 643 14.33 36.82 2.71
C CYS A 643 15.46 36.87 3.74
N THR A 644 16.46 37.71 3.48
CA THR A 644 17.58 37.94 4.39
C THR A 644 17.33 39.18 5.24
N PHE A 645 17.45 39.05 6.56
CA PHE A 645 17.36 40.15 7.51
C PHE A 645 18.68 40.31 8.26
N ALA A 646 19.11 41.54 8.49
CA ALA A 646 20.38 41.84 9.14
C ALA A 646 20.31 43.14 9.96
N THR A 647 21.23 43.27 10.91
CA THR A 647 21.44 44.56 11.59
C THR A 647 22.03 45.59 10.63
N ALA A 648 22.08 46.86 11.05
CA ALA A 648 22.61 47.97 10.25
C ALA A 648 24.04 47.78 9.69
N ASN A 649 24.85 46.91 10.31
CA ASN A 649 26.23 46.63 9.87
C ASN A 649 26.32 45.43 8.91
N GLY A 650 25.19 44.83 8.53
CA GLY A 650 25.11 43.61 7.73
C GLY A 650 25.23 42.31 8.54
N GLU A 651 25.67 42.38 9.81
CA GLU A 651 25.83 41.22 10.69
C GLU A 651 25.42 41.54 12.14
N PRO A 652 24.82 40.61 12.90
CA PRO A 652 24.36 39.30 12.47
C PRO A 652 23.22 39.37 11.44
N SER A 653 23.17 38.38 10.55
CA SER A 653 22.11 38.17 9.56
C SER A 653 21.37 36.84 9.76
N VAL A 654 20.15 36.74 9.23
CA VAL A 654 19.33 35.53 9.22
C VAL A 654 18.55 35.42 7.91
N ASP A 655 18.51 34.22 7.36
CA ASP A 655 17.72 33.88 6.18
C ASP A 655 16.41 33.18 6.59
N VAL A 656 15.30 33.66 6.04
CA VAL A 656 14.00 33.00 6.13
C VAL A 656 13.67 32.39 4.77
N HIS A 657 13.50 31.08 4.75
CA HIS A 657 13.27 30.32 3.52
C HIS A 657 11.77 30.17 3.24
N PHE A 658 11.38 30.30 1.98
CA PHE A 658 10.00 30.21 1.52
C PHE A 658 9.88 29.25 0.36
N SER A 659 8.84 28.41 0.40
CA SER A 659 8.53 27.48 -0.68
C SER A 659 7.03 27.51 -1.01
N GLY A 660 6.70 27.63 -2.29
CA GLY A 660 5.34 27.48 -2.82
C GLY A 660 5.00 26.04 -3.15
N GLY A 661 3.77 25.77 -3.56
CA GLY A 661 3.35 24.43 -4.01
C GLY A 661 3.04 24.37 -5.49
N ASP A 662 2.74 23.19 -6.00
CA ASP A 662 2.33 23.04 -7.40
C ASP A 662 0.96 23.70 -7.63
N SER A 663 0.93 24.74 -8.44
CA SER A 663 -0.28 25.51 -8.69
C SER A 663 -1.34 24.76 -9.48
N CYS A 664 -0.98 23.66 -10.16
CA CYS A 664 -1.94 22.82 -10.90
C CYS A 664 -2.76 21.89 -10.00
N VAL A 665 -2.34 21.72 -8.75
CA VAL A 665 -3.00 20.87 -7.75
C VAL A 665 -3.47 21.65 -6.51
N LEU A 666 -3.37 22.98 -6.51
CA LEU A 666 -3.79 23.81 -5.39
C LEU A 666 -5.10 24.56 -5.70
N VAL A 667 -6.01 24.66 -4.72
CA VAL A 667 -7.19 25.54 -4.78
C VAL A 667 -6.73 26.99 -4.72
N LEU A 668 -7.14 27.87 -5.64
CA LEU A 668 -6.77 29.31 -5.65
C LEU A 668 -5.26 29.54 -5.48
N PRO A 669 -4.44 29.02 -6.41
CA PRO A 669 -2.99 29.17 -6.35
C PRO A 669 -2.58 30.64 -6.45
N SER A 670 -1.48 30.97 -5.78
CA SER A 670 -0.92 32.32 -5.79
C SER A 670 0.56 32.27 -6.19
N PRO A 671 0.90 32.72 -7.42
CA PRO A 671 0.01 33.24 -8.47
C PRO A 671 -0.86 32.17 -9.17
N PRO A 672 -1.97 32.56 -9.82
CA PRO A 672 -2.73 31.67 -10.69
C PRO A 672 -1.88 31.14 -11.84
N PRO A 673 -2.00 29.85 -12.22
CA PRO A 673 -1.28 29.32 -13.36
C PRO A 673 -1.75 30.00 -14.66
N PRO A 674 -0.86 30.20 -15.64
CA PRO A 674 -1.26 30.58 -16.99
C PRO A 674 -2.29 29.59 -17.54
N VAL A 675 -3.24 30.09 -18.36
CA VAL A 675 -4.41 29.34 -18.87
C VAL A 675 -4.14 28.04 -19.64
N ASP A 676 -2.88 27.76 -20.00
CA ASP A 676 -2.45 26.52 -20.66
C ASP A 676 -1.32 25.79 -19.92
N ALA A 677 -0.87 26.30 -18.75
CA ALA A 677 0.26 25.73 -18.01
C ALA A 677 -0.12 24.50 -17.19
N CYS A 678 -1.41 24.32 -16.90
CA CYS A 678 -1.95 23.12 -16.24
C CYS A 678 -2.74 22.24 -17.21
N ALA A 679 -2.66 22.51 -18.52
CA ALA A 679 -3.27 21.64 -19.51
C ALA A 679 -2.43 20.35 -19.58
N THR A 680 -3.01 19.24 -19.16
CA THR A 680 -2.44 17.91 -19.45
C THR A 680 -2.18 17.85 -20.95
N THR A 681 -0.95 17.53 -21.35
CA THR A 681 -0.60 17.31 -22.75
C THR A 681 -1.59 16.32 -23.33
N GLN A 682 -2.29 16.69 -24.41
CA GLN A 682 -3.24 15.79 -25.05
C GLN A 682 -2.58 15.12 -26.24
N PHE A 683 -2.87 13.84 -26.42
CA PHE A 683 -2.38 13.07 -27.54
C PHE A 683 -3.55 12.44 -28.30
N GLY A 684 -3.37 12.31 -29.61
CA GLY A 684 -4.34 11.72 -30.51
C GLY A 684 -4.35 10.20 -30.38
N VAL A 685 -5.55 9.61 -30.45
CA VAL A 685 -5.75 8.17 -30.57
C VAL A 685 -6.24 7.87 -31.99
N SER A 686 -5.46 7.12 -32.76
CA SER A 686 -5.66 6.94 -34.20
C SER A 686 -5.27 5.54 -34.67
N GLY A 687 -5.80 5.17 -35.84
CA GLY A 687 -5.59 3.86 -36.42
C GLY A 687 -5.93 3.78 -37.89
N THR A 688 -5.94 2.56 -38.41
CA THR A 688 -6.30 2.24 -39.79
C THR A 688 -7.48 1.27 -39.86
N LEU A 689 -8.40 1.54 -40.77
CA LEU A 689 -9.51 0.66 -41.13
C LEU A 689 -9.23 0.00 -42.50
N ALA A 690 -9.40 -1.31 -42.58
CA ALA A 690 -9.30 -2.07 -43.82
C ALA A 690 -10.40 -3.15 -43.95
N GLY A 691 -10.82 -3.42 -45.19
CA GLY A 691 -11.75 -4.50 -45.51
C GLY A 691 -13.23 -4.14 -45.43
N LEU A 692 -13.58 -2.86 -45.21
CA LEU A 692 -14.98 -2.42 -45.20
C LEU A 692 -15.58 -2.48 -46.60
N ALA A 693 -16.73 -3.16 -46.74
CA ALA A 693 -17.43 -3.29 -48.01
C ALA A 693 -17.87 -1.92 -48.56
N ALA A 694 -17.86 -1.79 -49.88
CA ALA A 694 -18.24 -0.55 -50.53
C ALA A 694 -19.69 -0.14 -50.19
N ALA A 695 -19.87 1.10 -49.75
CA ALA A 695 -21.14 1.70 -49.32
C ALA A 695 -21.71 1.18 -47.99
N GLU A 696 -20.91 0.47 -47.18
CA GLU A 696 -21.23 0.14 -45.79
C GLU A 696 -20.55 1.11 -44.79
N SER A 697 -20.92 1.02 -43.52
CA SER A 697 -20.33 1.83 -42.44
C SER A 697 -20.11 1.01 -41.17
N VAL A 698 -19.03 1.31 -40.45
CA VAL A 698 -18.75 0.78 -39.10
C VAL A 698 -18.68 1.94 -38.12
N THR A 699 -19.24 1.78 -36.92
CA THR A 699 -19.06 2.76 -35.83
C THR A 699 -18.14 2.17 -34.78
N LEU A 700 -17.03 2.86 -34.55
CA LEU A 700 -16.11 2.61 -33.46
C LEU A 700 -16.49 3.50 -32.27
N GLN A 701 -16.22 3.05 -31.06
CA GLN A 701 -16.51 3.79 -29.85
C GLN A 701 -15.30 3.73 -28.93
N ASN A 702 -14.74 4.88 -28.55
CA ASN A 702 -13.68 4.98 -27.55
C ASN A 702 -14.27 5.33 -26.17
N ASN A 703 -13.87 4.57 -25.14
CA ASN A 703 -14.25 4.75 -23.73
C ASN A 703 -15.77 4.82 -23.47
N ASN A 704 -16.57 4.12 -24.27
CA ASN A 704 -18.03 4.10 -24.19
C ASN A 704 -18.72 5.48 -24.39
N SER A 705 -18.02 6.47 -24.96
CA SER A 705 -18.59 7.83 -25.11
C SER A 705 -18.16 8.61 -26.36
N ASP A 706 -17.01 8.31 -26.97
CA ASP A 706 -16.52 9.00 -28.17
C ASP A 706 -16.72 8.12 -29.42
N ASP A 707 -17.87 8.28 -30.07
CA ASP A 707 -18.29 7.49 -31.22
C ASP A 707 -17.76 8.07 -32.54
N LEU A 708 -17.15 7.22 -33.37
CA LEU A 708 -16.60 7.56 -34.67
C LEU A 708 -17.12 6.61 -35.76
N THR A 709 -17.94 7.14 -36.67
CA THR A 709 -18.47 6.38 -37.82
C THR A 709 -17.57 6.51 -39.04
N LEU A 710 -17.12 5.38 -39.56
CA LEU A 710 -16.26 5.25 -40.73
C LEU A 710 -17.04 4.64 -41.90
N ASN A 711 -16.91 5.23 -43.09
CA ASN A 711 -17.66 4.84 -44.30
C ASN A 711 -16.77 4.33 -45.45
N SER A 712 -15.46 4.20 -45.19
CA SER A 712 -14.47 3.71 -46.16
C SER A 712 -13.18 3.34 -45.44
N ASP A 713 -12.42 2.43 -46.04
CA ASP A 713 -11.05 2.12 -45.60
C ASP A 713 -10.15 3.36 -45.58
N GLY A 714 -9.19 3.41 -44.64
CA GLY A 714 -8.28 4.54 -44.46
C GLY A 714 -7.87 4.78 -43.01
N THR A 715 -7.15 5.86 -42.76
CA THR A 715 -6.78 6.29 -41.40
C THR A 715 -7.94 6.98 -40.69
N PHE A 716 -8.08 6.78 -39.39
CA PHE A 716 -9.04 7.47 -38.54
C PHE A 716 -8.38 7.99 -37.26
N THR A 717 -8.99 9.00 -36.65
CA THR A 717 -8.51 9.62 -35.40
C THR A 717 -9.71 10.01 -34.53
N PHE A 718 -9.66 9.66 -33.26
CA PHE A 718 -10.62 10.07 -32.22
C PHE A 718 -10.32 11.48 -31.71
N SER A 719 -11.16 11.99 -30.80
CA SER A 719 -10.84 13.22 -30.07
C SER A 719 -9.56 13.01 -29.25
N ALA A 720 -8.70 14.03 -29.17
CA ALA A 720 -7.48 13.95 -28.36
C ALA A 720 -7.83 13.79 -26.88
N GLN A 721 -7.06 12.96 -26.16
CA GLN A 721 -7.29 12.65 -24.75
C GLN A 721 -6.03 13.01 -23.95
N SER A 722 -6.19 13.30 -22.65
CA SER A 722 -5.08 13.68 -21.77
C SER A 722 -4.03 12.58 -21.65
N ASP A 723 -2.76 12.95 -21.51
CA ASP A 723 -1.68 12.03 -21.17
C ASP A 723 -2.03 11.20 -19.92
N GLY A 724 -1.66 9.92 -19.92
CA GLY A 724 -2.05 8.97 -18.88
C GLY A 724 -3.53 8.54 -18.91
N SER A 725 -4.36 9.06 -19.82
CA SER A 725 -5.73 8.56 -20.00
C SER A 725 -5.72 7.17 -20.65
N ALA A 726 -6.61 6.29 -20.19
CA ALA A 726 -6.89 5.05 -20.90
C ALA A 726 -7.69 5.33 -22.17
N TYR A 727 -7.45 4.55 -23.22
CA TYR A 727 -8.36 4.42 -24.35
C TYR A 727 -8.86 2.98 -24.41
N ASN A 728 -10.11 2.80 -24.84
CA ASN A 728 -10.73 1.50 -25.04
C ASN A 728 -11.73 1.58 -26.20
N ILE A 729 -11.33 1.04 -27.33
CA ILE A 729 -11.98 1.12 -28.62
C ILE A 729 -12.73 -0.18 -28.90
N SER A 730 -14.04 -0.09 -29.02
CA SER A 730 -14.91 -1.19 -29.39
C SER A 730 -15.68 -0.88 -30.68
N VAL A 731 -16.21 -1.91 -31.34
CA VAL A 731 -17.16 -1.72 -32.44
C VAL A 731 -18.55 -1.60 -31.84
N SER A 732 -19.12 -0.40 -31.82
CA SER A 732 -20.47 -0.15 -31.30
C SER A 732 -21.56 -0.50 -32.33
N SER A 733 -21.25 -0.45 -33.62
CA SER A 733 -22.16 -0.89 -34.69
C SER A 733 -21.40 -1.57 -35.83
N GLN A 734 -21.75 -2.84 -36.09
CA GLN A 734 -21.18 -3.64 -37.18
C GLN A 734 -21.84 -3.33 -38.53
N PRO A 735 -21.09 -3.34 -39.65
CA PRO A 735 -21.67 -3.27 -41.00
C PRO A 735 -22.49 -4.53 -41.33
N PRO A 736 -23.64 -4.40 -42.04
CA PRO A 736 -24.41 -5.53 -42.54
C PRO A 736 -23.58 -6.56 -43.32
N GLY A 737 -23.55 -7.80 -42.83
CA GLY A 737 -22.92 -8.92 -43.55
C GLY A 737 -21.39 -8.98 -43.47
N GLN A 738 -20.76 -8.17 -42.61
CA GLN A 738 -19.34 -8.21 -42.29
C GLN A 738 -19.13 -8.22 -40.76
N THR A 739 -17.96 -8.68 -40.30
CA THR A 739 -17.55 -8.55 -38.90
C THR A 739 -16.25 -7.76 -38.83
N CYS A 740 -16.30 -6.59 -38.19
CA CYS A 740 -15.13 -5.78 -37.88
C CYS A 740 -14.59 -6.13 -36.49
N THR A 741 -13.27 -6.30 -36.40
CA THR A 741 -12.54 -6.53 -35.15
C THR A 741 -11.47 -5.46 -34.98
N VAL A 742 -11.13 -5.12 -33.73
CA VAL A 742 -10.16 -4.07 -33.38
C VAL A 742 -8.97 -4.72 -32.69
N ALA A 743 -7.77 -4.53 -33.24
CA ALA A 743 -6.49 -4.87 -32.63
C ALA A 743 -5.85 -3.64 -31.98
N ASN A 744 -5.11 -3.84 -30.89
CA ASN A 744 -4.61 -2.78 -30.01
C ASN A 744 -5.75 -1.87 -29.51
N SER A 745 -6.91 -2.46 -29.20
CA SER A 745 -8.14 -1.76 -28.86
C SER A 745 -8.08 -0.99 -27.54
N SER A 746 -7.17 -1.33 -26.64
CA SER A 746 -7.05 -0.63 -25.36
C SER A 746 -5.59 -0.39 -24.97
N GLY A 747 -5.37 0.62 -24.16
CA GLY A 747 -4.05 1.03 -23.68
C GLY A 747 -4.11 2.38 -22.98
N PHE A 748 -2.95 2.95 -22.70
CA PHE A 748 -2.81 4.29 -22.12
C PHE A 748 -2.06 5.19 -23.08
N ILE A 749 -2.42 6.46 -23.07
CA ILE A 749 -1.59 7.51 -23.66
C ILE A 749 -0.37 7.70 -22.76
N SER A 750 0.83 7.72 -23.35
CA SER A 750 2.09 7.86 -22.63
C SER A 750 3.06 8.75 -23.40
N GLY A 751 2.89 10.06 -23.24
CA GLY A 751 3.78 11.08 -23.79
C GLY A 751 3.85 11.16 -25.33
N ALA A 752 2.98 10.44 -26.05
CA ALA A 752 2.92 10.41 -27.51
C ALA A 752 1.55 9.96 -28.06
N ASP A 753 1.27 10.31 -29.32
CA ASP A 753 0.07 9.86 -30.04
C ASP A 753 0.02 8.33 -30.20
N VAL A 754 -1.14 7.75 -29.92
CA VAL A 754 -1.42 6.33 -30.20
C VAL A 754 -1.83 6.22 -31.66
N THR A 755 -1.06 5.48 -32.45
CA THR A 755 -1.25 5.40 -33.92
C THR A 755 -1.36 3.97 -34.47
N ASN A 756 -1.25 2.97 -33.61
CA ASN A 756 -1.13 1.55 -33.96
C ASN A 756 -2.44 0.76 -33.86
N ILE A 757 -3.59 1.43 -33.73
CA ILE A 757 -4.89 0.75 -33.71
C ILE A 757 -5.20 0.26 -35.12
N THR A 758 -5.60 -1.01 -35.25
CA THR A 758 -5.95 -1.60 -36.54
C THR A 758 -7.35 -2.18 -36.47
N VAL A 759 -8.22 -1.79 -37.40
CA VAL A 759 -9.57 -2.31 -37.54
C VAL A 759 -9.67 -3.08 -38.85
N THR A 760 -10.05 -4.35 -38.77
CA THR A 760 -10.20 -5.22 -39.94
C THR A 760 -11.62 -5.76 -40.01
N CYS A 761 -12.28 -5.58 -41.16
CA CYS A 761 -13.61 -6.10 -41.45
C CYS A 761 -13.52 -7.25 -42.46
N VAL A 762 -14.15 -8.38 -42.16
CA VAL A 762 -14.20 -9.57 -43.04
C VAL A 762 -15.61 -10.01 -43.37
#